data_AF-A0A931KIQ1-F1
#
_entry.id   AF-A0A931KIQ1-F1
#
_cell.length_a   1.000
_cell.length_b   1.000
_cell.length_c   1.000
_cell.angle_alpha   90.00
_cell.angle_beta   90.00
_cell.angle_gamma   90.00
#
_symmetry.space_group_name_H-M   'P 1'
#
loop_
_entity.id
_entity.type
_entity.pdbx_description
1 polymer ?
#
loop_
_entity_poly.entity_id
_entity_poly.type
_entity_poly.pdbx_seq_one_letter_code
_entity_poly.pdbx_strand_id
1 'polypeptide(L)'
;MGGGSNIKYKYYVSSSDIEYYWDEFDNLIPQSAFESSPAFAELSSGQKAAIGSALSISSYTVNFSDIINYTFSYDQNASSPLVIGTGDLAGSYQEMPQSGLGFGPDAELGPFAGDVWFDNNQAATFNSLLSKGQFGYWNVLHELGHAFAGLNHSHDVFVNDDVEFDSQQYTIMSYVPAGWYFEEGELLAGDNALYWNDGETPLYAYGLQLFDIAAVQDSYNSVGANTTTRNTNTTYSYGNGLGRDGDYTKAFLYTIWDGGGTDTLDASYFYDVKIDLREGHFSSIGFNGKLENGYAVDGNGDVIREIQNVAIAYGTIIENAKGTAGNDYLIGNNYNNKLEGGYGDDILDGKGGHNELWGGHDNDTYVIDTDYGSWNELNLGSASHTTTETLSIIGDVTGDDIYFLRNIYSSTAHNGGEATYMQIGIYAFDGNGVPISAPAFVHISSDNNMVGDIDVITINGGAALTFDDLPNFAVSMDDVGTGELIIGEDEESNIYGGSGNDIIGANPTDAYPYNNNIDGGGGNDIIYGMSGDDEIDGGDGNDLLFGDLSNGGTGDDIIYGGDGDDAIYGGGGDDILYSGAGNDFLSGGPEDDIYYITSSSAVIADGNGYDIVYYAAGGNLYRREYDLIVESEAGQLVIRGQFGSFAAGGIDVISGLFDISSTEVITVGTDGDDDYNFGTSNW
;
A
#
# COMPACT_ATOMS: atom_id res chain seq x y z
N MET A 1 15.23 -11.64 -25.29
CA MET A 1 16.31 -10.91 -25.99
C MET A 1 17.61 -11.00 -25.17
N GLY A 2 18.79 -11.01 -25.79
CA GLY A 2 20.06 -11.32 -25.11
C GLY A 2 20.76 -10.14 -24.42
N GLY A 3 21.09 -10.31 -23.13
CA GLY A 3 22.37 -9.93 -22.51
C GLY A 3 22.81 -8.47 -22.37
N GLY A 4 22.03 -7.47 -22.78
CA GLY A 4 22.38 -6.06 -22.56
C GLY A 4 21.18 -5.23 -22.15
N SER A 5 21.32 -4.38 -21.12
CA SER A 5 20.32 -3.44 -20.58
C SER A 5 19.92 -2.30 -21.54
N ASN A 6 20.15 -2.47 -22.84
CA ASN A 6 19.87 -1.48 -23.87
C ASN A 6 19.30 -2.13 -25.13
N ILE A 7 18.04 -1.79 -25.42
CA ILE A 7 17.31 -2.21 -26.60
C ILE A 7 17.51 -1.17 -27.68
N LYS A 8 18.05 -1.61 -28.82
CA LYS A 8 18.26 -0.74 -29.96
C LYS A 8 17.00 -0.71 -30.82
N TYR A 9 16.65 0.46 -31.34
CA TYR A 9 15.62 0.59 -32.35
C TYR A 9 16.10 1.38 -33.57
N LYS A 10 15.52 1.10 -34.74
CA LYS A 10 15.82 1.81 -35.99
C LYS A 10 14.54 2.14 -36.76
N TYR A 11 14.63 3.02 -37.74
CA TYR A 11 13.51 3.32 -38.62
C TYR A 11 13.68 2.66 -39.99
N TYR A 12 12.58 2.22 -40.59
CA TYR A 12 12.57 1.91 -42.02
C TYR A 12 12.84 3.20 -42.82
N VAL A 13 13.78 3.14 -43.77
CA VAL A 13 14.15 4.28 -44.65
C VAL A 13 13.89 3.99 -46.12
N SER A 14 13.65 2.73 -46.48
CA SER A 14 13.23 2.34 -47.82
C SER A 14 12.34 1.10 -47.78
N SER A 15 11.45 0.96 -48.77
CA SER A 15 10.71 -0.27 -48.97
C SER A 15 11.61 -1.48 -49.24
N SER A 16 12.83 -1.27 -49.74
CA SER A 16 13.81 -2.35 -49.91
C SER A 16 14.37 -2.91 -48.60
N ASP A 17 14.14 -2.21 -47.49
CA ASP A 17 14.57 -2.66 -46.16
C ASP A 17 13.56 -3.64 -45.55
N ILE A 18 12.38 -3.80 -46.18
CA ILE A 18 11.26 -4.60 -45.68
C ILE A 18 11.30 -5.99 -46.32
N GLU A 19 11.48 -7.02 -45.51
CA GLU A 19 11.60 -8.39 -46.01
C GLU A 19 10.24 -9.08 -46.22
N TYR A 20 9.19 -8.69 -45.50
CA TYR A 20 7.86 -9.31 -45.52
C TYR A 20 6.74 -8.28 -45.39
N TYR A 21 5.57 -8.60 -45.93
CA TYR A 21 4.32 -7.84 -45.78
C TYR A 21 3.20 -8.77 -45.36
N TRP A 22 2.22 -8.25 -44.64
CA TRP A 22 0.99 -8.97 -44.33
C TRP A 22 0.05 -8.96 -45.54
N ASP A 23 -0.58 -10.10 -45.82
CA ASP A 23 -1.60 -10.26 -46.85
C ASP A 23 -3.02 -10.10 -46.32
N GLU A 24 -4.01 -10.28 -47.20
CA GLU A 24 -5.45 -10.13 -46.90
C GLU A 24 -6.03 -11.19 -45.93
N PHE A 25 -5.23 -12.16 -45.49
CA PHE A 25 -5.63 -13.27 -44.63
C PHE A 25 -4.79 -13.34 -43.34
N ASP A 26 -4.13 -12.24 -42.97
CA ASP A 26 -3.18 -12.18 -41.87
C ASP A 26 -2.07 -13.24 -41.99
N ASN A 27 -1.60 -13.48 -43.23
CA ASN A 27 -0.38 -14.25 -43.45
C ASN A 27 0.79 -13.31 -43.77
N LEU A 28 1.95 -13.62 -43.22
CA LEU A 28 3.20 -13.02 -43.70
C LEU A 28 3.57 -13.56 -45.08
N ILE A 29 3.69 -12.65 -46.04
CA ILE A 29 4.17 -12.90 -47.38
C ILE A 29 5.53 -12.21 -47.60
N PRO A 30 6.58 -12.90 -48.08
CA PRO A 30 7.86 -12.28 -48.40
C PRO A 30 7.72 -11.17 -49.45
N GLN A 31 8.48 -10.08 -49.34
CA GLN A 31 8.52 -9.00 -50.34
C GLN A 31 8.74 -9.54 -51.77
N SER A 32 9.53 -10.61 -51.92
CA SER A 32 9.79 -11.24 -53.21
C SER A 32 8.55 -11.82 -53.90
N ALA A 33 7.44 -12.00 -53.19
CA ALA A 33 6.19 -12.53 -53.74
C ALA A 33 5.28 -11.43 -54.32
N PHE A 34 5.60 -10.14 -54.12
CA PHE A 34 4.85 -9.02 -54.69
C PHE A 34 5.42 -8.62 -56.06
N GLU A 35 4.54 -8.39 -57.05
CA GLU A 35 4.94 -7.95 -58.41
C GLU A 35 5.50 -6.51 -58.42
N SER A 36 5.13 -5.70 -57.43
CA SER A 36 5.66 -4.37 -57.15
C SER A 36 5.66 -4.13 -55.65
N SER A 37 6.70 -3.48 -55.11
CA SER A 37 6.71 -3.12 -53.69
C SER A 37 5.49 -2.27 -53.33
N PRO A 38 4.89 -2.49 -52.16
CA PRO A 38 3.88 -1.60 -51.57
C PRO A 38 4.27 -0.14 -51.62
N ALA A 39 3.25 0.72 -51.50
CA ALA A 39 3.50 2.10 -51.14
C ALA A 39 4.17 2.15 -49.74
N PHE A 40 5.24 2.91 -49.64
CA PHE A 40 6.00 3.08 -48.42
C PHE A 40 6.24 4.57 -48.24
N ALA A 41 6.07 5.05 -47.01
CA ALA A 41 6.49 6.37 -46.60
C ALA A 41 7.51 6.24 -45.48
N GLU A 42 8.37 7.24 -45.35
CA GLU A 42 9.17 7.35 -44.13
C GLU A 42 8.33 7.99 -43.02
N LEU A 43 8.60 7.61 -41.77
CA LEU A 43 8.04 8.29 -40.60
C LEU A 43 8.38 9.78 -40.62
N SER A 44 7.36 10.60 -40.38
CA SER A 44 7.49 12.05 -40.22
C SER A 44 8.33 12.39 -38.99
N SER A 45 8.88 13.60 -38.94
CA SER A 45 9.61 14.07 -37.76
C SER A 45 8.75 14.06 -36.48
N GLY A 46 7.44 14.30 -36.61
CA GLY A 46 6.50 14.22 -35.51
C GLY A 46 6.35 12.80 -34.99
N GLN A 47 6.19 11.83 -35.89
CA GLN A 47 6.06 10.41 -35.51
C GLN A 47 7.33 9.90 -34.83
N LYS A 48 8.51 10.21 -35.38
CA LYS A 48 9.81 9.88 -34.77
C LYS A 48 9.97 10.49 -33.38
N ALA A 49 9.47 11.71 -33.17
CA ALA A 49 9.49 12.37 -31.86
C ALA A 49 8.53 11.72 -30.86
N ALA A 50 7.32 11.33 -31.29
CA ALA A 50 6.36 10.61 -30.46
C ALA A 50 6.89 9.24 -30.02
N ILE A 51 7.47 8.47 -30.94
CA ILE A 51 8.12 7.17 -30.65
C ILE A 51 9.26 7.35 -29.65
N GLY A 52 10.16 8.31 -29.89
CA GLY A 52 11.26 8.61 -28.97
C GLY A 52 10.76 9.03 -27.57
N SER A 53 9.67 9.80 -27.51
CA SER A 53 9.02 10.18 -26.26
C SER A 53 8.44 8.96 -25.53
N ALA A 54 7.76 8.04 -26.23
CA ALA A 54 7.17 6.85 -25.63
C ALA A 54 8.19 5.83 -25.11
N LEU A 55 9.41 5.81 -25.65
CA LEU A 55 10.46 4.87 -25.26
C LEU A 55 11.44 5.41 -24.22
N SER A 56 11.52 6.73 -24.02
CA SER A 56 12.50 7.36 -23.13
C SER A 56 11.95 7.62 -21.73
N ILE A 57 12.84 7.74 -20.73
CA ILE A 57 12.48 8.19 -19.37
C ILE A 57 11.80 9.54 -19.48
N SER A 58 10.61 9.64 -18.90
CA SER A 58 9.89 10.90 -18.81
C SER A 58 10.19 11.62 -17.51
N SER A 59 10.03 12.94 -17.52
CA SER A 59 10.08 13.70 -16.27
C SER A 59 8.89 13.36 -15.35
N TYR A 60 7.71 13.05 -15.92
CA TYR A 60 6.51 12.80 -15.13
C TYR A 60 5.59 11.69 -15.65
N THR A 61 5.32 11.59 -16.96
CA THR A 61 4.48 10.45 -17.45
C THR A 61 5.24 9.15 -17.41
N VAL A 62 4.52 8.03 -17.42
CA VAL A 62 5.14 6.72 -17.40
C VAL A 62 5.29 6.19 -18.82
N ASN A 63 6.54 6.00 -19.24
CA ASN A 63 6.94 5.41 -20.51
C ASN A 63 7.68 4.08 -20.27
N PHE A 64 8.01 3.33 -21.33
CA PHE A 64 8.63 2.01 -21.19
C PHE A 64 9.95 2.02 -20.41
N SER A 65 10.84 3.00 -20.63
CA SER A 65 12.11 3.08 -19.85
C SER A 65 11.90 3.47 -18.38
N ASP A 66 10.76 4.07 -18.02
CA ASP A 66 10.52 4.51 -16.64
C ASP A 66 10.38 3.31 -15.69
N ILE A 67 9.83 2.18 -16.17
CA ILE A 67 9.30 1.11 -15.31
C ILE A 67 10.14 -0.16 -15.25
N ILE A 68 11.12 -0.33 -16.14
CA ILE A 68 11.97 -1.54 -16.23
C ILE A 68 13.43 -1.16 -16.46
N ASN A 69 14.36 -2.01 -16.00
CA ASN A 69 15.81 -1.77 -16.11
C ASN A 69 16.39 -1.97 -17.53
N TYR A 70 15.64 -1.53 -18.54
CA TYR A 70 16.08 -1.43 -19.93
C TYR A 70 16.03 0.02 -20.40
N THR A 71 17.03 0.39 -21.19
CA THR A 71 17.05 1.66 -21.92
C THR A 71 16.79 1.42 -23.40
N PHE A 72 16.17 2.39 -24.08
CA PHE A 72 16.03 2.36 -25.53
C PHE A 72 16.99 3.33 -26.20
N SER A 73 17.68 2.90 -27.24
CA SER A 73 18.58 3.76 -28.01
C SER A 73 18.37 3.62 -29.52
N TYR A 74 18.28 4.77 -30.18
CA TYR A 74 18.19 4.82 -31.64
C TYR A 74 19.57 4.49 -32.25
N ASP A 75 19.61 3.49 -33.14
CA ASP A 75 20.79 3.12 -33.90
C ASP A 75 20.39 2.54 -35.26
N GLN A 76 20.48 3.36 -36.31
CA GLN A 76 20.13 2.97 -37.68
C GLN A 76 20.97 1.78 -38.21
N ASN A 77 22.13 1.50 -37.62
CA ASN A 77 23.05 0.44 -38.07
C ASN A 77 23.03 -0.80 -37.17
N ALA A 78 22.10 -0.87 -36.22
CA ALA A 78 21.99 -2.01 -35.31
C ALA A 78 21.69 -3.31 -36.09
N SER A 79 22.38 -4.39 -35.71
CA SER A 79 22.26 -5.71 -36.36
C SER A 79 21.07 -6.54 -35.87
N SER A 80 20.49 -6.21 -34.72
CA SER A 80 19.29 -6.85 -34.16
C SER A 80 18.41 -5.85 -33.39
N PRO A 81 17.87 -4.81 -34.05
CA PRO A 81 17.03 -3.80 -33.40
C PRO A 81 15.53 -4.10 -33.51
N LEU A 82 14.74 -3.48 -32.63
CA LEU A 82 13.32 -3.18 -32.85
C LEU A 82 13.21 -2.29 -34.11
N VAL A 83 12.34 -2.60 -35.07
CA VAL A 83 12.25 -1.85 -36.34
C VAL A 83 10.89 -1.16 -36.47
N ILE A 84 10.89 0.15 -36.71
CA ILE A 84 9.65 0.94 -36.71
C ILE A 84 9.52 1.71 -38.04
N GLY A 85 8.36 1.67 -38.69
CA GLY A 85 8.14 2.36 -39.97
C GLY A 85 6.69 2.76 -40.22
N THR A 86 6.44 3.41 -41.36
CA THR A 86 5.07 3.52 -41.90
C THR A 86 4.93 2.56 -43.09
N GLY A 87 3.74 2.00 -43.26
CA GLY A 87 3.41 1.15 -44.40
C GLY A 87 2.10 1.61 -45.00
N ASP A 88 2.07 1.89 -46.31
CA ASP A 88 0.82 1.78 -47.05
C ASP A 88 0.69 0.31 -47.50
N LEU A 89 -0.47 -0.30 -47.23
CA LEU A 89 -0.79 -1.68 -47.57
C LEU A 89 -0.26 -2.11 -48.94
N ALA A 90 0.52 -3.18 -48.96
CA ALA A 90 0.96 -3.86 -50.16
C ALA A 90 -0.15 -4.72 -50.71
N GLY A 91 -1.02 -4.15 -51.53
CA GLY A 91 -1.93 -4.93 -52.37
C GLY A 91 -3.07 -5.60 -51.59
N SER A 92 -4.23 -4.96 -51.70
CA SER A 92 -5.57 -5.40 -51.28
C SER A 92 -5.80 -5.65 -49.79
N TYR A 93 -5.97 -4.54 -49.06
CA TYR A 93 -7.24 -4.34 -48.38
C TYR A 93 -7.79 -3.00 -48.86
N GLN A 94 -9.04 -2.96 -49.32
CA GLN A 94 -9.68 -1.70 -49.70
C GLN A 94 -10.05 -0.86 -48.47
N GLU A 95 -9.70 -1.27 -47.25
CA GLU A 95 -10.27 -0.74 -46.01
C GLU A 95 -9.48 -0.98 -44.71
N MET A 96 -8.47 -1.84 -44.51
CA MET A 96 -8.29 -2.42 -43.15
C MET A 96 -9.66 -2.95 -42.62
N PRO A 97 -9.82 -3.60 -41.46
CA PRO A 97 -11.15 -3.67 -40.87
C PRO A 97 -11.63 -2.25 -40.46
N GLN A 98 -11.91 -1.35 -41.41
CA GLN A 98 -12.45 0.02 -41.32
C GLN A 98 -12.00 0.96 -40.16
N SER A 99 -11.05 0.61 -39.28
CA SER A 99 -10.72 1.43 -38.11
C SER A 99 -9.31 1.27 -37.51
N GLY A 100 -8.47 0.32 -37.95
CA GLY A 100 -7.11 0.16 -37.43
C GLY A 100 -6.14 1.24 -37.96
N LEU A 101 -5.28 1.81 -37.11
CA LEU A 101 -4.30 2.85 -37.50
C LEU A 101 -2.82 2.46 -37.25
N GLY A 102 -2.59 1.30 -36.64
CA GLY A 102 -1.28 0.70 -36.38
C GLY A 102 -1.34 -0.83 -36.28
N PHE A 103 -0.18 -1.49 -36.35
CA PHE A 103 -0.02 -2.92 -36.10
C PHE A 103 1.40 -3.26 -35.57
N GLY A 104 1.47 -4.00 -34.47
CA GLY A 104 2.67 -4.65 -33.92
C GLY A 104 2.43 -6.15 -33.71
N PRO A 105 3.23 -7.06 -34.30
CA PRO A 105 3.15 -8.49 -34.02
C PRO A 105 3.78 -8.84 -32.67
N ASP A 106 3.15 -9.77 -31.95
CA ASP A 106 3.65 -10.33 -30.70
C ASP A 106 5.12 -10.81 -30.79
N ALA A 107 5.83 -10.64 -29.68
CA ALA A 107 7.25 -10.98 -29.54
C ALA A 107 7.58 -12.48 -29.78
N GLU A 108 6.56 -13.36 -29.82
CA GLU A 108 6.71 -14.80 -30.04
C GLU A 108 6.72 -15.21 -31.53
N LEU A 109 6.44 -14.30 -32.47
CA LEU A 109 6.28 -14.59 -33.91
C LEU A 109 7.60 -14.80 -34.68
N GLY A 110 8.71 -15.11 -34.01
CA GLY A 110 9.96 -15.51 -34.64
C GLY A 110 10.79 -14.33 -35.19
N PRO A 111 11.27 -14.34 -36.45
CA PRO A 111 12.25 -13.34 -36.95
C PRO A 111 11.73 -11.89 -37.03
N PHE A 112 10.47 -11.65 -36.68
CA PHE A 112 9.74 -10.39 -36.87
C PHE A 112 9.23 -9.78 -35.56
N ALA A 113 9.59 -10.40 -34.43
CA ALA A 113 9.33 -9.85 -33.11
C ALA A 113 9.91 -8.43 -33.01
N GLY A 114 9.03 -7.45 -32.83
CA GLY A 114 9.45 -6.06 -32.65
C GLY A 114 9.28 -5.11 -33.86
N ASP A 115 8.57 -5.51 -34.91
CA ASP A 115 8.24 -4.60 -36.01
C ASP A 115 6.95 -3.79 -35.72
N VAL A 116 6.94 -2.48 -35.97
CA VAL A 116 5.74 -1.63 -35.81
C VAL A 116 5.43 -0.85 -37.09
N TRP A 117 4.16 -0.88 -37.49
CA TRP A 117 3.64 -0.25 -38.69
C TRP A 117 2.53 0.74 -38.35
N PHE A 118 2.53 1.90 -39.01
CA PHE A 118 1.44 2.88 -38.93
C PHE A 118 0.83 3.12 -40.32
N ASP A 119 -0.52 3.20 -40.38
CA ASP A 119 -1.24 3.50 -41.62
C ASP A 119 -0.98 4.93 -42.06
N ASN A 120 -0.58 5.08 -43.33
CA ASN A 120 -0.30 6.38 -43.92
C ASN A 120 -1.51 6.96 -44.70
N ASN A 121 -2.57 6.18 -44.94
CA ASN A 121 -3.78 6.67 -45.62
C ASN A 121 -4.60 7.64 -44.75
N GLN A 122 -4.49 7.50 -43.43
CA GLN A 122 -5.04 8.43 -42.44
C GLN A 122 -3.96 9.33 -41.82
N ALA A 123 -2.78 9.43 -42.44
CA ALA A 123 -1.62 10.15 -41.92
C ALA A 123 -1.91 11.61 -41.59
N ALA A 124 -2.80 12.29 -42.30
CA ALA A 124 -3.13 13.69 -41.99
C ALA A 124 -3.82 13.83 -40.63
N THR A 125 -4.67 12.85 -40.26
CA THR A 125 -5.38 12.77 -38.98
C THR A 125 -4.47 12.22 -37.88
N PHE A 126 -3.66 11.20 -38.17
CA PHE A 126 -2.68 10.66 -37.22
C PHE A 126 -1.59 11.69 -36.87
N ASN A 127 -0.97 12.32 -37.87
CA ASN A 127 0.13 13.27 -37.65
C ASN A 127 -0.30 14.56 -36.94
N SER A 128 -1.59 14.91 -36.95
CA SER A 128 -2.11 16.08 -36.22
C SER A 128 -2.44 15.78 -34.75
N LEU A 129 -2.44 14.50 -34.35
CA LEU A 129 -2.88 14.02 -33.03
C LEU A 129 -1.76 13.28 -32.27
N LEU A 130 -0.51 13.74 -32.40
CA LEU A 130 0.68 13.10 -31.80
C LEU A 130 1.06 13.66 -30.42
N SER A 131 0.23 14.51 -29.82
CA SER A 131 0.45 14.98 -28.45
C SER A 131 -0.09 13.98 -27.44
N LYS A 132 0.50 13.94 -26.24
CA LYS A 132 -0.01 13.10 -25.14
C LYS A 132 -1.48 13.38 -24.87
N GLY A 133 -2.26 12.33 -24.68
CA GLY A 133 -3.70 12.39 -24.50
C GLY A 133 -4.53 12.49 -25.78
N GLN A 134 -3.88 12.52 -26.94
CA GLN A 134 -4.53 12.40 -28.24
C GLN A 134 -4.36 10.99 -28.81
N PHE A 135 -5.32 10.59 -29.65
CA PHE A 135 -5.37 9.27 -30.27
C PHE A 135 -4.05 8.82 -30.93
N GLY A 136 -3.39 9.71 -31.68
CA GLY A 136 -2.17 9.36 -32.41
C GLY A 136 -0.99 9.02 -31.50
N TYR A 137 -0.85 9.70 -30.35
CA TYR A 137 0.17 9.34 -29.36
C TYR A 137 -0.16 8.03 -28.63
N TRP A 138 -1.43 7.83 -28.27
CA TRP A 138 -1.88 6.57 -27.68
C TRP A 138 -1.63 5.39 -28.61
N ASN A 139 -1.94 5.51 -29.90
CA ASN A 139 -1.68 4.44 -30.86
C ASN A 139 -0.17 4.10 -30.96
N VAL A 140 0.73 5.09 -30.85
CA VAL A 140 2.18 4.81 -30.74
C VAL A 140 2.49 3.98 -29.49
N LEU A 141 1.92 4.31 -28.33
CA LEU A 141 2.11 3.50 -27.11
C LEU A 141 1.57 2.09 -27.29
N HIS A 142 0.36 1.95 -27.84
CA HIS A 142 -0.35 0.69 -28.05
C HIS A 142 0.46 -0.28 -28.91
N GLU A 143 0.92 0.16 -30.10
CA GLU A 143 1.69 -0.70 -30.99
C GLU A 143 3.07 -1.05 -30.41
N LEU A 144 3.69 -0.13 -29.66
CA LEU A 144 4.90 -0.44 -28.92
C LEU A 144 4.63 -1.48 -27.81
N GLY A 145 3.45 -1.48 -27.17
CA GLY A 145 3.03 -2.49 -26.20
C GLY A 145 3.07 -3.90 -26.77
N HIS A 146 2.46 -4.11 -27.94
CA HIS A 146 2.53 -5.37 -28.69
C HIS A 146 3.98 -5.75 -29.01
N ALA A 147 4.69 -4.86 -29.70
CA ALA A 147 5.98 -5.17 -30.30
C ALA A 147 7.11 -5.34 -29.28
N PHE A 148 7.08 -4.56 -28.19
CA PHE A 148 8.11 -4.60 -27.16
C PHE A 148 7.74 -5.54 -26.02
N ALA A 149 6.53 -5.47 -25.49
CA ALA A 149 6.16 -6.17 -24.27
C ALA A 149 5.29 -7.41 -24.50
N GLY A 150 4.87 -7.67 -25.75
CA GLY A 150 4.00 -8.80 -26.08
C GLY A 150 2.63 -8.69 -25.42
N LEU A 151 2.19 -7.45 -25.16
CA LEU A 151 0.89 -7.22 -24.54
C LEU A 151 -0.19 -7.48 -25.58
N ASN A 152 -1.17 -8.32 -25.24
CA ASN A 152 -2.34 -8.54 -26.07
C ASN A 152 -3.46 -7.55 -25.69
N HIS A 153 -4.49 -7.47 -26.54
CA HIS A 153 -5.71 -6.74 -26.19
C HIS A 153 -6.38 -7.34 -24.96
N SER A 154 -7.04 -6.49 -24.17
CA SER A 154 -7.83 -6.86 -22.99
C SER A 154 -9.12 -7.62 -23.33
N HIS A 155 -9.49 -7.67 -24.61
CA HIS A 155 -10.65 -8.36 -25.15
C HIS A 155 -10.26 -9.37 -26.24
N ASP A 156 -11.03 -10.45 -26.35
CA ASP A 156 -10.99 -11.33 -27.52
C ASP A 156 -11.80 -10.69 -28.65
N VAL A 157 -11.16 -10.52 -29.81
CA VAL A 157 -11.70 -9.85 -31.01
C VAL A 157 -13.18 -10.15 -31.26
N PHE A 158 -14.01 -9.09 -31.29
CA PHE A 158 -15.45 -9.08 -31.62
C PHE A 158 -16.44 -9.75 -30.65
N VAL A 159 -16.07 -9.98 -29.38
CA VAL A 159 -17.04 -10.42 -28.37
C VAL A 159 -17.28 -9.30 -27.36
N ASN A 160 -18.52 -8.86 -27.32
CA ASN A 160 -19.07 -7.80 -26.47
C ASN A 160 -19.26 -8.32 -25.03
N ASP A 161 -18.23 -8.95 -24.47
CA ASP A 161 -18.25 -9.42 -23.10
C ASP A 161 -17.63 -8.33 -22.23
N ASP A 162 -18.48 -7.67 -21.45
CA ASP A 162 -18.15 -6.68 -20.42
C ASP A 162 -17.07 -7.22 -19.47
N VAL A 163 -15.80 -7.11 -19.84
CA VAL A 163 -14.71 -7.20 -18.88
C VAL A 163 -14.69 -5.85 -18.19
N GLU A 164 -15.01 -5.82 -16.89
CA GLU A 164 -15.13 -4.61 -16.05
C GLU A 164 -13.94 -3.64 -16.18
N PHE A 165 -12.79 -4.14 -16.67
CA PHE A 165 -11.55 -3.39 -16.83
C PHE A 165 -11.06 -3.26 -18.29
N ASP A 166 -11.86 -3.57 -19.31
CA ASP A 166 -11.52 -3.27 -20.71
C ASP A 166 -11.76 -1.79 -21.02
N SER A 167 -10.87 -0.95 -20.50
CA SER A 167 -10.89 0.50 -20.68
C SER A 167 -9.48 1.07 -20.65
N GLN A 168 -9.26 2.13 -21.41
CA GLN A 168 -8.02 2.91 -21.41
C GLN A 168 -7.70 3.56 -20.07
N GLN A 169 -8.65 3.55 -19.14
CA GLN A 169 -8.39 3.90 -17.75
C GLN A 169 -7.38 2.94 -17.08
N TYR A 170 -7.37 1.68 -17.50
CA TYR A 170 -6.58 0.61 -16.88
C TYR A 170 -5.43 0.13 -17.75
N THR A 171 -5.60 0.13 -19.08
CA THR A 171 -4.61 -0.36 -20.04
C THR A 171 -4.67 0.37 -21.38
N ILE A 172 -3.52 0.75 -21.94
CA ILE A 172 -3.43 1.27 -23.30
C ILE A 172 -3.84 0.23 -24.37
N MET A 173 -3.96 -1.05 -24.00
CA MET A 173 -4.32 -2.13 -24.92
C MET A 173 -5.83 -2.20 -25.18
N SER A 174 -6.63 -1.41 -24.47
CA SER A 174 -8.07 -1.29 -24.72
C SER A 174 -8.40 -0.31 -25.86
N TYR A 175 -9.44 -0.64 -26.62
CA TYR A 175 -10.01 0.25 -27.64
C TYR A 175 -11.04 1.22 -27.09
N VAL A 176 -11.41 1.11 -25.81
CA VAL A 176 -12.45 1.90 -25.18
C VAL A 176 -11.82 3.06 -24.40
N PRO A 177 -12.00 4.34 -24.80
CA PRO A 177 -11.48 5.47 -24.04
C PRO A 177 -12.08 5.54 -22.63
N ALA A 178 -11.39 6.22 -21.70
CA ALA A 178 -11.80 6.26 -20.29
C ALA A 178 -13.21 6.86 -20.10
N GLY A 179 -14.10 6.06 -19.53
CA GLY A 179 -15.51 6.40 -19.29
C GLY A 179 -16.42 6.31 -20.52
N TRP A 180 -15.95 5.71 -21.62
CA TRP A 180 -16.75 5.42 -22.82
C TRP A 180 -17.12 3.92 -22.86
N TYR A 181 -18.03 3.54 -23.75
CA TYR A 181 -18.42 2.14 -23.99
C TYR A 181 -18.95 1.95 -25.41
N PHE A 182 -18.98 0.70 -25.89
CA PHE A 182 -19.63 0.36 -27.16
C PHE A 182 -21.06 -0.14 -26.91
N GLU A 183 -22.01 0.42 -27.64
CA GLU A 183 -23.38 -0.09 -27.70
C GLU A 183 -23.77 -0.25 -29.18
N GLU A 184 -24.18 -1.46 -29.59
CA GLU A 184 -24.54 -1.79 -30.97
C GLU A 184 -23.46 -1.41 -32.03
N GLY A 185 -22.18 -1.38 -31.63
CA GLY A 185 -21.05 -1.03 -32.50
C GLY A 185 -20.79 0.48 -32.63
N GLU A 186 -21.54 1.32 -31.90
CA GLU A 186 -21.27 2.75 -31.78
C GLU A 186 -20.53 3.04 -30.47
N LEU A 187 -19.51 3.89 -30.52
CA LEU A 187 -18.79 4.35 -29.34
C LEU A 187 -19.59 5.50 -28.69
N LEU A 188 -20.06 5.28 -27.47
CA LEU A 188 -20.89 6.22 -26.72
C LEU A 188 -20.17 6.69 -25.45
N ALA A 189 -20.41 7.95 -25.08
CA ALA A 189 -19.90 8.52 -23.85
C ALA A 189 -20.76 8.05 -22.67
N GLY A 190 -20.13 7.47 -21.65
CA GLY A 190 -20.73 7.27 -20.34
C GLY A 190 -20.73 8.54 -19.51
N ASP A 191 -21.34 8.47 -18.34
CA ASP A 191 -21.48 9.62 -17.43
C ASP A 191 -20.13 10.10 -16.86
N ASN A 192 -19.11 9.23 -16.85
CA ASN A 192 -17.73 9.53 -16.44
C ASN A 192 -16.76 9.66 -17.63
N ALA A 193 -17.28 9.83 -18.86
CA ALA A 193 -16.47 9.98 -20.05
C ALA A 193 -15.50 11.16 -19.94
N LEU A 194 -14.22 10.88 -20.15
CA LEU A 194 -13.19 11.92 -20.20
C LEU A 194 -13.09 12.48 -21.62
N TYR A 195 -13.10 13.81 -21.69
CA TYR A 195 -12.99 14.55 -22.95
C TYR A 195 -11.65 15.26 -23.03
N TRP A 196 -11.14 15.35 -24.26
CA TRP A 196 -10.07 16.27 -24.59
C TRP A 196 -10.56 17.73 -24.47
N ASN A 197 -9.62 18.65 -24.64
CA ASN A 197 -9.80 20.09 -24.44
C ASN A 197 -10.90 20.76 -25.29
N ASP A 198 -11.41 20.10 -26.33
CA ASP A 198 -12.50 20.61 -27.16
C ASP A 198 -13.90 20.26 -26.61
N GLY A 199 -13.97 19.44 -25.56
CA GLY A 199 -15.21 19.02 -24.92
C GLY A 199 -16.06 18.05 -25.76
N GLU A 200 -15.52 17.55 -26.88
CA GLU A 200 -16.24 16.67 -27.81
C GLU A 200 -15.44 15.41 -28.13
N THR A 201 -14.11 15.48 -28.17
CA THR A 201 -13.27 14.33 -28.51
C THR A 201 -12.89 13.52 -27.27
N PRO A 202 -12.78 12.17 -27.37
CA PRO A 202 -12.34 11.36 -26.25
C PRO A 202 -10.90 11.71 -25.81
N LEU A 203 -10.67 11.70 -24.50
CA LEU A 203 -9.34 11.77 -23.91
C LEU A 203 -8.67 10.39 -23.95
N TYR A 204 -7.41 10.35 -24.38
CA TYR A 204 -6.60 9.13 -24.38
C TYR A 204 -5.53 9.16 -23.29
N ALA A 205 -4.90 8.01 -23.02
CA ALA A 205 -3.83 7.88 -22.04
C ALA A 205 -2.59 8.75 -22.36
N TYR A 206 -1.97 9.34 -21.32
CA TYR A 206 -0.77 10.16 -21.47
C TYR A 206 0.53 9.32 -21.48
N GLY A 207 0.44 8.08 -21.02
CA GLY A 207 1.52 7.12 -20.84
C GLY A 207 0.96 5.72 -20.59
N LEU A 208 1.82 4.80 -20.18
CA LEU A 208 1.42 3.47 -19.71
C LEU A 208 0.47 3.60 -18.52
N GLN A 209 -0.55 2.76 -18.47
CA GLN A 209 -1.55 2.71 -17.39
C GLN A 209 -1.24 1.58 -16.41
N LEU A 210 -1.99 1.53 -15.31
CA LEU A 210 -1.76 0.63 -14.17
C LEU A 210 -1.46 -0.83 -14.59
N PHE A 211 -2.28 -1.43 -15.46
CA PHE A 211 -2.11 -2.82 -15.86
C PHE A 211 -1.02 -3.01 -16.91
N ASP A 212 -0.74 -1.99 -17.72
CA ASP A 212 0.39 -2.04 -18.65
C ASP A 212 1.71 -2.10 -17.88
N ILE A 213 1.84 -1.31 -16.82
CA ILE A 213 3.05 -1.27 -15.99
C ILE A 213 3.29 -2.64 -15.35
N ALA A 214 2.26 -3.20 -14.72
CA ALA A 214 2.33 -4.52 -14.11
C ALA A 214 2.67 -5.62 -15.12
N ALA A 215 1.98 -5.64 -16.27
CA ALA A 215 2.20 -6.64 -17.30
C ALA A 215 3.60 -6.53 -17.95
N VAL A 216 4.08 -5.32 -18.23
CA VAL A 216 5.44 -5.11 -18.73
C VAL A 216 6.47 -5.56 -17.70
N GLN A 217 6.31 -5.20 -16.43
CA GLN A 217 7.23 -5.61 -15.37
C GLN A 217 7.25 -7.13 -15.17
N ASP A 218 6.11 -7.81 -15.29
CA ASP A 218 6.04 -9.27 -15.23
C ASP A 218 6.74 -9.92 -16.43
N SER A 219 6.44 -9.48 -17.66
CA SER A 219 7.12 -9.92 -18.89
C SER A 219 8.64 -9.73 -18.83
N TYR A 220 9.10 -8.76 -18.04
CA TYR A 220 10.50 -8.41 -17.85
C TYR A 220 11.01 -8.67 -16.43
N ASN A 221 10.38 -9.56 -15.66
CA ASN A 221 10.72 -9.81 -14.25
C ASN A 221 12.20 -10.17 -14.03
N SER A 222 12.85 -10.81 -15.01
CA SER A 222 14.28 -11.14 -15.00
C SER A 222 15.23 -9.94 -14.92
N VAL A 223 14.78 -8.73 -15.24
CA VAL A 223 15.58 -7.49 -15.09
C VAL A 223 15.09 -6.58 -13.95
N GLY A 224 13.93 -6.88 -13.37
CA GLY A 224 13.32 -6.11 -12.29
C GLY A 224 12.77 -4.76 -12.72
N ALA A 225 11.94 -4.20 -11.84
CA ALA A 225 11.40 -2.85 -11.97
C ALA A 225 12.51 -1.79 -11.86
N ASN A 226 12.32 -0.65 -12.54
CA ASN A 226 13.30 0.44 -12.51
C ASN A 226 13.05 1.38 -11.32
N THR A 227 13.74 1.11 -10.22
CA THR A 227 13.72 1.92 -8.99
C THR A 227 14.65 3.14 -9.04
N THR A 228 15.28 3.43 -10.18
CA THR A 228 16.11 4.64 -10.36
C THR A 228 15.34 5.80 -10.96
N THR A 229 14.16 5.54 -11.52
CA THR A 229 13.27 6.56 -12.04
C THR A 229 12.66 7.35 -10.89
N ARG A 230 12.86 8.67 -10.89
CA ARG A 230 12.27 9.61 -9.91
C ARG A 230 12.57 9.29 -8.43
N ASN A 231 13.65 8.55 -8.16
CA ASN A 231 14.05 8.03 -6.84
C ASN A 231 14.50 9.06 -5.76
N THR A 232 14.03 10.29 -5.87
CA THR A 232 14.23 11.41 -4.94
C THR A 232 12.91 12.14 -4.81
N ASN A 233 12.70 12.86 -3.71
CA ASN A 233 11.47 13.61 -3.44
C ASN A 233 10.93 14.35 -4.67
N THR A 234 9.76 13.91 -5.13
CA THR A 234 9.06 14.34 -6.33
C THR A 234 7.68 14.88 -5.94
N THR A 235 7.39 16.11 -6.34
CA THR A 235 6.05 16.68 -6.24
C THR A 235 5.33 16.55 -7.58
N TYR A 236 4.30 15.71 -7.62
CA TYR A 236 3.36 15.57 -8.73
C TYR A 236 2.29 16.65 -8.60
N SER A 237 2.49 17.78 -9.28
CA SER A 237 1.59 18.94 -9.21
C SER A 237 1.16 19.42 -10.58
N TYR A 238 0.34 20.47 -10.60
CA TYR A 238 -0.06 21.12 -11.84
C TYR A 238 1.12 21.64 -12.67
N GLY A 239 1.15 21.29 -13.96
CA GLY A 239 2.27 21.56 -14.85
C GLY A 239 3.49 20.66 -14.61
N ASN A 240 3.41 19.79 -13.60
CA ASN A 240 4.48 18.93 -13.11
C ASN A 240 3.97 17.50 -12.84
N GLY A 241 3.42 16.87 -13.88
CA GLY A 241 2.83 15.53 -13.79
C GLY A 241 1.31 15.53 -13.83
N LEU A 242 0.65 16.53 -13.23
CA LEU A 242 -0.80 16.74 -13.34
C LEU A 242 -1.09 17.91 -14.30
N GLY A 243 -2.13 17.81 -15.14
CA GLY A 243 -2.60 18.89 -16.03
C GLY A 243 -1.54 19.54 -16.93
N ARG A 244 -1.52 19.22 -18.24
CA ARG A 244 -0.59 19.84 -19.20
C ARG A 244 -1.28 20.95 -20.02
N ASP A 245 -0.51 21.99 -20.37
CA ASP A 245 -0.88 23.16 -21.20
C ASP A 245 -1.36 24.42 -20.47
N GLY A 246 -1.12 24.54 -19.16
CA GLY A 246 -1.39 25.80 -18.48
C GLY A 246 -2.88 26.11 -18.31
N ASP A 247 -3.73 25.09 -18.33
CA ASP A 247 -5.15 25.18 -18.04
C ASP A 247 -5.61 24.02 -17.13
N TYR A 248 -6.01 24.37 -15.90
CA TYR A 248 -6.42 23.46 -14.84
C TYR A 248 -7.87 22.95 -15.00
N THR A 249 -8.59 23.43 -16.02
CA THR A 249 -9.96 22.96 -16.33
C THR A 249 -9.98 21.71 -17.22
N LYS A 250 -8.81 21.23 -17.64
CA LYS A 250 -8.66 20.14 -18.60
C LYS A 250 -8.46 18.80 -17.91
N ALA A 251 -9.20 17.79 -18.36
CA ALA A 251 -9.01 16.42 -17.94
C ALA A 251 -7.67 15.85 -18.47
N PHE A 252 -7.11 14.91 -17.70
CA PHE A 252 -5.89 14.18 -18.03
C PHE A 252 -6.02 12.75 -17.51
N LEU A 253 -5.32 11.80 -18.14
CA LEU A 253 -5.37 10.38 -17.79
C LEU A 253 -3.96 9.85 -17.60
N TYR A 254 -3.64 9.43 -16.39
CA TYR A 254 -2.27 9.34 -15.91
C TYR A 254 -2.09 8.25 -14.84
N THR A 255 -0.90 7.65 -14.81
CA THR A 255 -0.49 6.72 -13.76
C THR A 255 0.88 7.15 -13.24
N ILE A 256 1.09 7.09 -11.92
CA ILE A 256 2.35 7.40 -11.26
C ILE A 256 3.18 6.12 -11.14
N TRP A 257 4.44 6.21 -11.53
CA TRP A 257 5.49 5.25 -11.17
C TRP A 257 6.60 6.05 -10.51
N ASP A 258 7.00 5.68 -9.31
CA ASP A 258 8.11 6.29 -8.60
C ASP A 258 9.03 5.22 -8.02
N GLY A 259 10.34 5.45 -8.13
CA GLY A 259 11.38 4.56 -7.62
C GLY A 259 11.76 4.80 -6.17
N GLY A 260 11.23 5.86 -5.55
CA GLY A 260 11.34 6.14 -4.11
C GLY A 260 11.64 7.61 -3.80
N GLY A 261 11.66 7.96 -2.53
CA GLY A 261 11.77 9.35 -2.11
C GLY A 261 10.76 9.62 -1.02
N THR A 262 10.47 10.90 -0.79
CA THR A 262 9.28 11.32 -0.06
C THR A 262 8.51 12.24 -1.00
N ASP A 263 7.46 11.71 -1.57
CA ASP A 263 6.79 12.21 -2.75
C ASP A 263 5.43 12.81 -2.38
N THR A 264 4.96 13.76 -3.19
CA THR A 264 3.73 14.51 -2.90
C THR A 264 2.84 14.57 -4.12
N LEU A 265 1.58 14.15 -3.98
CA LEU A 265 0.52 14.41 -4.93
C LEU A 265 -0.18 15.73 -4.58
N ASP A 266 0.13 16.79 -5.32
CA ASP A 266 -0.33 18.16 -5.03
C ASP A 266 -1.40 18.60 -6.03
N ALA A 267 -2.66 18.56 -5.57
CA ALA A 267 -3.83 18.94 -6.34
C ALA A 267 -4.29 20.40 -6.10
N SER A 268 -3.52 21.22 -5.38
CA SER A 268 -3.94 22.56 -4.91
C SER A 268 -4.38 23.57 -5.98
N TYR A 269 -4.16 23.27 -7.26
CA TYR A 269 -4.59 24.09 -8.39
C TYR A 269 -5.93 23.66 -9.01
N PHE A 270 -6.55 22.60 -8.51
CA PHE A 270 -7.80 22.04 -9.01
C PHE A 270 -9.00 22.44 -8.14
N TYR A 271 -10.18 21.88 -8.46
CA TYR A 271 -11.39 21.93 -7.65
C TYR A 271 -11.51 20.64 -6.83
N ASP A 272 -12.55 20.52 -5.99
CA ASP A 272 -12.89 19.32 -5.18
C ASP A 272 -12.28 18.04 -5.77
N VAL A 273 -11.43 17.36 -5.01
CA VAL A 273 -10.72 16.14 -5.43
C VAL A 273 -11.00 14.96 -4.53
N LYS A 274 -10.78 13.76 -5.10
CA LYS A 274 -10.50 12.57 -4.31
C LYS A 274 -9.06 12.16 -4.56
N ILE A 275 -8.24 12.10 -3.52
CA ILE A 275 -6.89 11.59 -3.59
C ILE A 275 -6.83 10.27 -2.84
N ASP A 276 -6.33 9.22 -3.50
CA ASP A 276 -6.10 7.90 -2.92
C ASP A 276 -4.63 7.53 -3.13
N LEU A 277 -3.84 7.52 -2.05
CA LEU A 277 -2.39 7.29 -2.07
C LEU A 277 -2.01 5.80 -2.07
N ARG A 278 -2.99 4.88 -2.10
CA ARG A 278 -2.71 3.44 -2.15
C ARG A 278 -2.25 3.04 -3.55
N GLU A 279 -1.26 2.15 -3.59
CA GLU A 279 -0.87 1.51 -4.85
C GLU A 279 -2.04 0.73 -5.46
N GLY A 280 -2.16 0.74 -6.78
CA GLY A 280 -3.27 0.10 -7.50
C GLY A 280 -4.60 0.85 -7.44
N HIS A 281 -4.69 1.96 -6.70
CA HIS A 281 -5.90 2.76 -6.59
C HIS A 281 -5.90 3.98 -7.52
N PHE A 282 -7.08 4.58 -7.65
CA PHE A 282 -7.33 5.74 -8.50
C PHE A 282 -7.80 6.94 -7.67
N SER A 283 -7.35 8.11 -8.10
CA SER A 283 -7.76 9.43 -7.65
C SER A 283 -8.61 10.12 -8.72
N SER A 284 -9.46 11.06 -8.28
CA SER A 284 -10.28 11.95 -9.09
C SER A 284 -9.74 13.37 -9.02
N ILE A 285 -9.01 13.81 -10.05
CA ILE A 285 -8.33 15.11 -10.07
C ILE A 285 -8.55 15.83 -11.40
N GLY A 286 -8.98 17.10 -11.36
CA GLY A 286 -8.95 17.98 -12.54
C GLY A 286 -10.13 17.80 -13.50
N PHE A 287 -11.36 17.91 -12.98
CA PHE A 287 -12.60 17.99 -13.77
C PHE A 287 -13.36 19.29 -13.45
N ASN A 288 -14.14 19.80 -14.40
CA ASN A 288 -14.81 21.11 -14.32
C ASN A 288 -16.17 21.05 -13.58
N GLY A 289 -16.39 20.01 -12.77
CA GLY A 289 -17.61 19.77 -12.01
C GLY A 289 -17.33 19.68 -10.51
N LYS A 290 -18.31 20.07 -9.69
CA LYS A 290 -18.25 19.89 -8.23
C LYS A 290 -18.13 18.40 -7.92
N LEU A 291 -17.18 18.00 -7.07
CA LEU A 291 -17.19 16.67 -6.48
C LEU A 291 -17.89 16.78 -5.11
N GLU A 292 -18.67 15.77 -4.75
CA GLU A 292 -19.20 15.62 -3.40
C GLU A 292 -18.71 14.28 -2.87
N ASN A 293 -17.86 14.31 -1.84
CA ASN A 293 -17.17 13.14 -1.27
C ASN A 293 -16.39 12.33 -2.33
N GLY A 294 -15.77 13.02 -3.30
CA GLY A 294 -15.00 12.38 -4.37
C GLY A 294 -15.81 11.86 -5.58
N TYR A 295 -17.11 12.11 -5.62
CA TYR A 295 -17.95 11.74 -6.76
C TYR A 295 -18.42 12.97 -7.52
N ALA A 296 -18.43 12.92 -8.85
CA ALA A 296 -19.04 13.98 -9.64
C ALA A 296 -20.53 14.07 -9.30
N VAL A 297 -21.04 15.27 -9.04
CA VAL A 297 -22.48 15.51 -8.80
C VAL A 297 -23.13 16.27 -9.94
N ASP A 298 -24.40 15.97 -10.22
CA ASP A 298 -25.17 16.68 -11.23
C ASP A 298 -25.59 18.09 -10.75
N GLY A 299 -26.26 18.85 -11.62
CA GLY A 299 -26.74 20.19 -11.26
C GLY A 299 -27.79 20.23 -10.13
N ASN A 300 -28.26 19.08 -9.65
CA ASN A 300 -29.16 18.91 -8.51
C ASN A 300 -28.42 18.43 -7.24
N GLY A 301 -27.13 18.09 -7.33
CA GLY A 301 -26.36 17.52 -6.22
C GLY A 301 -26.45 15.99 -6.13
N ASP A 302 -27.04 15.30 -7.12
CA ASP A 302 -27.08 13.84 -7.12
C ASP A 302 -25.72 13.29 -7.58
N VAL A 303 -25.17 12.32 -6.83
CA VAL A 303 -23.93 11.62 -7.17
C VAL A 303 -24.08 10.89 -8.51
N ILE A 304 -23.27 11.29 -9.48
CA ILE A 304 -23.21 10.74 -10.83
C ILE A 304 -22.30 9.50 -10.85
N ARG A 305 -21.00 9.65 -10.54
CA ARG A 305 -19.97 8.57 -10.39
C ARG A 305 -18.56 9.11 -10.12
N GLU A 306 -17.65 8.24 -9.70
CA GLU A 306 -16.23 8.55 -9.47
C GLU A 306 -15.47 8.66 -10.80
N ILE A 307 -14.63 9.69 -10.93
CA ILE A 307 -13.75 9.86 -12.09
C ILE A 307 -12.38 9.31 -11.74
N GLN A 308 -11.93 8.26 -12.39
CA GLN A 308 -10.69 7.57 -12.02
C GLN A 308 -9.60 7.88 -13.05
N ASN A 309 -8.90 9.00 -12.87
CA ASN A 309 -8.03 9.54 -13.92
C ASN A 309 -6.55 9.67 -13.52
N VAL A 310 -6.22 9.49 -12.25
CA VAL A 310 -4.84 9.40 -11.74
C VAL A 310 -4.69 8.12 -10.94
N ALA A 311 -3.86 7.18 -11.40
CA ALA A 311 -3.56 5.96 -10.66
C ALA A 311 -2.16 5.99 -10.04
N ILE A 312 -1.93 5.18 -9.00
CA ILE A 312 -0.59 4.86 -8.50
C ILE A 312 -0.27 3.41 -8.88
N ALA A 313 0.88 3.18 -9.53
CA ALA A 313 1.29 1.84 -9.94
C ALA A 313 1.59 0.93 -8.75
N TYR A 314 1.43 -0.38 -8.92
CA TYR A 314 1.90 -1.37 -7.94
C TYR A 314 3.41 -1.24 -7.72
N GLY A 315 3.85 -1.37 -6.47
CA GLY A 315 5.20 -1.16 -5.99
C GLY A 315 5.61 0.32 -5.85
N THR A 316 4.70 1.28 -6.03
CA THR A 316 4.97 2.71 -5.87
C THR A 316 4.36 3.22 -4.56
N ILE A 317 5.16 3.96 -3.79
CA ILE A 317 4.72 4.62 -2.55
C ILE A 317 4.69 6.11 -2.81
N ILE A 318 3.57 6.76 -2.45
CA ILE A 318 3.45 8.22 -2.41
C ILE A 318 3.00 8.58 -1.00
N GLU A 319 3.78 9.39 -0.30
CA GLU A 319 3.59 9.63 1.13
C GLU A 319 2.62 10.78 1.37
N ASN A 320 2.63 11.82 0.54
CA ASN A 320 1.95 13.07 0.87
C ASN A 320 0.87 13.43 -0.15
N ALA A 321 -0.22 14.05 0.32
CA ALA A 321 -1.27 14.60 -0.51
C ALA A 321 -1.59 16.04 -0.09
N LYS A 322 -1.90 16.88 -1.09
CA LYS A 322 -2.41 18.23 -0.87
C LYS A 322 -3.68 18.43 -1.69
N GLY A 323 -4.78 18.68 -0.98
CA GLY A 323 -6.08 19.05 -1.51
C GLY A 323 -6.10 20.48 -2.06
N THR A 324 -7.28 21.07 -2.09
CA THR A 324 -7.65 22.23 -2.87
C THR A 324 -8.18 23.34 -1.96
N ALA A 325 -9.15 24.10 -2.45
CA ALA A 325 -9.89 25.09 -1.66
C ALA A 325 -11.40 24.77 -1.64
N GLY A 326 -11.75 23.54 -2.00
CA GLY A 326 -13.09 22.99 -1.99
C GLY A 326 -13.12 21.72 -1.14
N ASN A 327 -14.22 20.97 -1.17
CA ASN A 327 -14.41 19.84 -0.24
C ASN A 327 -13.75 18.57 -0.80
N ASP A 328 -12.62 18.19 -0.22
CA ASP A 328 -11.78 17.12 -0.71
C ASP A 328 -11.90 15.84 0.12
N TYR A 329 -11.57 14.70 -0.49
CA TYR A 329 -11.40 13.43 0.24
C TYR A 329 -9.99 12.88 0.00
N LEU A 330 -9.16 12.92 1.03
CA LEU A 330 -7.77 12.48 1.01
C LEU A 330 -7.63 11.17 1.78
N ILE A 331 -7.14 10.14 1.09
CA ILE A 331 -6.91 8.80 1.65
C ILE A 331 -5.42 8.49 1.56
N GLY A 332 -4.80 8.24 2.71
CA GLY A 332 -3.44 7.78 2.87
C GLY A 332 -3.23 6.33 2.45
N ASN A 333 -2.14 5.74 2.90
CA ASN A 333 -1.78 4.33 2.72
C ASN A 333 -1.27 3.74 4.04
N ASN A 334 -0.58 2.61 4.01
CA ASN A 334 -0.09 1.97 5.24
C ASN A 334 1.27 2.53 5.71
N TYR A 335 1.77 3.60 5.08
CA TYR A 335 3.02 4.28 5.44
C TYR A 335 2.71 5.62 6.09
N ASN A 336 3.75 6.30 6.55
CA ASN A 336 3.62 7.62 7.18
C ASN A 336 3.17 8.65 6.14
N ASN A 337 1.96 9.19 6.28
CA ASN A 337 1.40 10.14 5.34
C ASN A 337 1.35 11.56 5.88
N LYS A 338 1.49 12.56 5.00
CA LYS A 338 1.10 13.95 5.28
C LYS A 338 -0.06 14.34 4.38
N LEU A 339 -1.23 14.57 4.97
CA LEU A 339 -2.45 14.94 4.25
C LEU A 339 -2.83 16.38 4.61
N GLU A 340 -2.88 17.26 3.61
CA GLU A 340 -3.27 18.67 3.78
C GLU A 340 -4.56 18.93 2.97
N GLY A 341 -5.70 19.15 3.63
CA GLY A 341 -6.99 19.44 3.00
C GLY A 341 -7.00 20.79 2.30
N GLY A 342 -6.89 21.88 3.07
CA GLY A 342 -6.76 23.24 2.57
C GLY A 342 -7.86 24.15 3.07
N TYR A 343 -8.76 24.56 2.18
CA TYR A 343 -10.04 25.17 2.56
C TYR A 343 -11.13 24.22 2.11
N GLY A 344 -12.25 24.18 2.83
CA GLY A 344 -13.37 23.32 2.47
C GLY A 344 -13.74 22.45 3.66
N ASP A 345 -14.87 21.76 3.58
CA ASP A 345 -15.18 20.72 4.56
C ASP A 345 -14.52 19.41 4.07
N ASP A 346 -13.29 19.13 4.50
CA ASP A 346 -12.46 18.05 3.96
C ASP A 346 -12.59 16.75 4.76
N ILE A 347 -12.36 15.61 4.12
CA ILE A 347 -12.27 14.29 4.76
C ILE A 347 -10.85 13.76 4.61
N LEU A 348 -10.19 13.49 5.74
CA LEU A 348 -8.82 13.00 5.79
C LEU A 348 -8.78 11.62 6.46
N ASP A 349 -8.38 10.60 5.72
CA ASP A 349 -8.27 9.20 6.17
C ASP A 349 -6.82 8.75 6.07
N GLY A 350 -6.11 8.77 7.21
CA GLY A 350 -4.68 8.43 7.26
C GLY A 350 -4.36 6.97 6.96
N LYS A 351 -5.33 6.05 7.08
CA LYS A 351 -5.13 4.59 7.02
C LYS A 351 -4.16 4.11 8.11
N GLY A 352 -3.07 3.41 7.76
CA GLY A 352 -2.06 2.90 8.69
C GLY A 352 -0.95 3.90 8.95
N GLY A 353 0.11 3.49 9.66
CA GLY A 353 1.33 4.31 9.83
C GLY A 353 1.15 5.57 10.71
N HIS A 354 2.18 6.43 10.67
CA HIS A 354 2.26 7.67 11.45
C HIS A 354 1.95 8.88 10.57
N ASN A 355 0.77 9.44 10.71
CA ASN A 355 0.19 10.41 9.80
C ASN A 355 0.16 11.82 10.38
N GLU A 356 0.48 12.83 9.57
CA GLU A 356 0.22 14.23 9.85
C GLU A 356 -1.02 14.66 9.05
N LEU A 357 -2.14 14.89 9.74
CA LEU A 357 -3.42 15.25 9.14
C LEU A 357 -3.72 16.73 9.43
N TRP A 358 -3.78 17.53 8.38
CA TRP A 358 -4.10 18.95 8.46
C TRP A 358 -5.34 19.25 7.61
N GLY A 359 -6.52 19.31 8.23
CA GLY A 359 -7.76 19.66 7.52
C GLY A 359 -7.69 21.06 6.93
N GLY A 360 -7.37 22.05 7.76
CA GLY A 360 -7.05 23.40 7.30
C GLY A 360 -8.06 24.43 7.79
N HIS A 361 -8.94 24.87 6.90
CA HIS A 361 -10.00 25.84 7.19
C HIS A 361 -11.36 25.22 6.92
N ASP A 362 -12.37 25.65 7.68
CA ASP A 362 -13.76 25.16 7.61
C ASP A 362 -13.93 23.84 8.40
N ASN A 363 -14.94 23.00 8.15
CA ASN A 363 -15.27 21.89 9.05
C ASN A 363 -14.73 20.57 8.52
N ASP A 364 -13.63 20.08 9.10
CA ASP A 364 -12.97 18.89 8.58
C ASP A 364 -13.35 17.62 9.35
N THR A 365 -13.23 16.48 8.68
CA THR A 365 -13.46 15.15 9.22
C THR A 365 -12.19 14.32 9.17
N TYR A 366 -11.70 13.91 10.33
CA TYR A 366 -10.53 13.05 10.48
C TYR A 366 -11.01 11.62 10.72
N VAL A 367 -10.75 10.74 9.76
CA VAL A 367 -11.17 9.34 9.80
C VAL A 367 -10.10 8.51 10.49
N ILE A 368 -10.51 7.82 11.57
CA ILE A 368 -9.68 6.87 12.29
C ILE A 368 -10.19 5.47 12.00
N ASP A 369 -9.41 4.73 11.22
CA ASP A 369 -9.72 3.37 10.81
C ASP A 369 -9.10 2.38 11.79
N THR A 370 -9.93 1.83 12.67
CA THR A 370 -9.47 0.92 13.74
C THR A 370 -8.93 -0.39 13.20
N ASP A 371 -9.17 -0.74 11.94
CA ASP A 371 -8.64 -1.96 11.33
C ASP A 371 -7.11 -1.89 11.06
N TYR A 372 -6.51 -0.69 11.07
CA TYR A 372 -5.11 -0.48 10.65
C TYR A 372 -4.12 -0.20 11.77
N GLY A 373 -4.57 0.18 12.97
CA GLY A 373 -3.70 0.62 14.07
C GLY A 373 -2.77 1.76 13.66
N SER A 374 -3.27 3.00 13.66
CA SER A 374 -2.52 4.16 13.18
C SER A 374 -2.26 5.20 14.25
N TRP A 375 -1.21 5.98 14.04
CA TRP A 375 -0.89 7.15 14.85
C TRP A 375 -1.14 8.40 14.01
N ASN A 376 -2.05 9.26 14.43
CA ASN A 376 -2.48 10.42 13.65
C ASN A 376 -2.25 11.71 14.43
N GLU A 377 -1.31 12.54 13.97
CA GLU A 377 -1.14 13.92 14.41
C GLU A 377 -2.12 14.82 13.69
N LEU A 378 -3.14 15.30 14.41
CA LEU A 378 -4.12 16.25 13.91
C LEU A 378 -3.63 17.67 14.19
N ASN A 379 -3.32 18.38 13.12
CA ASN A 379 -2.97 19.79 13.17
C ASN A 379 -4.21 20.63 12.83
N LEU A 380 -4.86 21.16 13.85
CA LEU A 380 -6.12 21.90 13.68
C LEU A 380 -5.88 23.40 13.39
N GLY A 381 -4.61 23.80 13.21
CA GLY A 381 -4.23 25.15 12.85
C GLY A 381 -4.63 26.23 13.87
N SER A 382 -4.47 27.50 13.48
CA SER A 382 -4.83 28.68 14.29
C SER A 382 -6.14 29.35 13.83
N ALA A 383 -6.89 28.67 12.95
CA ALA A 383 -8.06 29.22 12.30
C ALA A 383 -9.28 29.19 13.24
N SER A 384 -9.49 30.32 13.95
CA SER A 384 -10.78 30.77 14.53
C SER A 384 -11.75 29.67 14.97
N HIS A 385 -11.82 29.39 16.29
CA HIS A 385 -12.78 28.55 17.04
C HIS A 385 -14.29 28.75 16.71
N THR A 386 -14.66 28.63 15.44
CA THR A 386 -16.01 28.81 14.87
C THR A 386 -16.37 27.72 13.88
N THR A 387 -15.44 26.82 13.56
CA THR A 387 -15.65 25.61 12.76
C THR A 387 -15.95 24.43 13.69
N THR A 388 -16.45 23.33 13.13
CA THR A 388 -16.84 22.11 13.82
C THR A 388 -16.02 20.96 13.27
N GLU A 389 -14.96 20.57 13.98
CA GLU A 389 -14.12 19.46 13.56
C GLU A 389 -14.73 18.13 14.01
N THR A 390 -14.68 17.12 13.14
CA THR A 390 -15.26 15.79 13.39
C THR A 390 -14.17 14.72 13.44
N LEU A 391 -14.17 13.92 14.50
CA LEU A 391 -13.42 12.66 14.56
C LEU A 391 -14.37 11.51 14.18
N SER A 392 -14.10 10.84 13.05
CA SER A 392 -14.92 9.74 12.53
C SER A 392 -14.22 8.40 12.72
N ILE A 393 -14.66 7.61 13.69
CA ILE A 393 -14.10 6.28 13.95
C ILE A 393 -14.86 5.24 13.13
N ILE A 394 -14.12 4.42 12.38
CA ILE A 394 -14.68 3.36 11.53
C ILE A 394 -13.94 2.03 11.77
N GLY A 395 -14.58 0.92 11.37
CA GLY A 395 -14.08 -0.45 11.51
C GLY A 395 -15.16 -1.39 12.06
N ASP A 396 -14.82 -2.63 12.39
CA ASP A 396 -15.76 -3.59 13.00
C ASP A 396 -15.93 -3.34 14.52
N VAL A 397 -16.32 -2.11 14.86
CA VAL A 397 -16.39 -1.59 16.23
C VAL A 397 -17.75 -0.97 16.55
N THR A 398 -18.20 -1.09 17.79
CA THR A 398 -19.31 -0.32 18.34
C THR A 398 -18.82 0.64 19.41
N GLY A 399 -19.66 1.60 19.82
CA GLY A 399 -19.27 2.54 20.88
C GLY A 399 -19.01 1.90 22.24
N ASP A 400 -19.52 0.69 22.48
CA ASP A 400 -19.23 -0.08 23.70
C ASP A 400 -17.84 -0.75 23.62
N ASP A 401 -17.32 -0.98 22.41
CA ASP A 401 -16.03 -1.63 22.15
C ASP A 401 -14.87 -0.64 22.16
N ILE A 402 -15.16 0.67 22.17
CA ILE A 402 -14.16 1.73 22.05
C ILE A 402 -13.91 2.40 23.40
N TYR A 403 -12.64 2.44 23.78
CA TYR A 403 -12.16 3.13 24.98
C TYR A 403 -11.39 4.38 24.57
N PHE A 404 -11.78 5.52 25.12
CA PHE A 404 -11.17 6.82 24.85
C PHE A 404 -10.35 7.29 26.03
N LEU A 405 -9.12 7.71 25.74
CA LEU A 405 -8.26 8.39 26.70
C LEU A 405 -8.17 9.86 26.35
N ARG A 406 -7.99 10.70 27.37
CA ARG A 406 -7.69 12.11 27.17
C ARG A 406 -6.58 12.52 28.11
N ASN A 407 -5.35 12.51 27.61
CA ASN A 407 -4.21 13.11 28.29
C ASN A 407 -4.00 14.53 27.78
N ILE A 408 -3.87 15.51 28.70
CA ILE A 408 -3.53 16.90 28.36
C ILE A 408 -2.18 17.23 28.99
N TYR A 409 -1.14 17.35 28.18
CA TYR A 409 0.17 17.79 28.67
C TYR A 409 0.63 19.05 27.95
N SER A 410 1.54 19.79 28.59
CA SER A 410 2.14 20.98 28.00
C SER A 410 3.63 20.71 27.78
N SER A 411 4.09 20.82 26.54
CA SER A 411 5.49 20.69 26.19
C SER A 411 5.99 21.91 25.42
N THR A 412 7.30 22.05 25.28
CA THR A 412 7.89 23.08 24.42
C THR A 412 7.69 22.70 22.96
N ALA A 413 6.82 23.42 22.26
CA ALA A 413 6.61 23.33 20.81
C ALA A 413 7.95 23.36 20.06
N HIS A 414 8.00 22.75 18.88
CA HIS A 414 9.18 22.70 18.00
C HIS A 414 9.77 24.10 17.67
N ASN A 415 8.97 25.15 17.83
CA ASN A 415 9.34 26.56 17.63
C ASN A 415 9.71 27.34 18.92
N GLY A 416 9.81 26.68 20.07
CA GLY A 416 10.19 27.29 21.37
C GLY A 416 9.06 28.01 22.11
N GLY A 417 7.79 27.73 21.78
CA GLY A 417 6.61 28.15 22.56
C GLY A 417 6.07 27.01 23.46
N GLU A 418 5.13 27.27 24.36
CA GLU A 418 4.39 26.19 25.06
C GLU A 418 3.26 25.71 24.14
N ALA A 419 3.31 24.45 23.69
CA ALA A 419 2.19 23.78 23.05
C ALA A 419 1.46 22.93 24.09
N THR A 420 0.13 22.89 23.99
CA THR A 420 -0.69 21.95 24.77
C THR A 420 -1.17 20.88 23.80
N TYR A 421 -1.06 19.63 24.23
CA TYR A 421 -1.33 18.46 23.42
C TYR A 421 -2.43 17.63 24.06
N MET A 422 -3.30 17.06 23.24
CA MET A 422 -4.34 16.13 23.65
C MET A 422 -4.09 14.83 22.93
N GLN A 423 -3.85 13.77 23.69
CA GLN A 423 -3.74 12.44 23.13
C GLN A 423 -5.01 11.66 23.42
N ILE A 424 -5.52 11.02 22.38
CA ILE A 424 -6.64 10.11 22.41
C ILE A 424 -6.18 8.73 21.93
N GLY A 425 -6.16 7.76 22.84
CA GLY A 425 -6.07 6.35 22.48
C GLY A 425 -7.46 5.80 22.18
N ILE A 426 -7.58 5.00 21.13
CA ILE A 426 -8.80 4.32 20.66
C ILE A 426 -8.45 2.84 20.57
N TYR A 427 -9.04 2.06 21.47
CA TYR A 427 -8.83 0.61 21.57
C TYR A 427 -10.12 -0.10 21.18
N ALA A 428 -10.02 -1.13 20.33
CA ALA A 428 -11.15 -1.91 19.82
C ALA A 428 -11.09 -3.34 20.38
N PHE A 429 -12.18 -3.78 21.03
CA PHE A 429 -12.27 -5.10 21.66
C PHE A 429 -13.44 -5.93 21.12
N ASP A 430 -13.33 -7.25 21.21
CA ASP A 430 -14.46 -8.15 21.05
C ASP A 430 -15.32 -8.19 22.32
N GLY A 431 -16.50 -8.82 22.23
CA GLY A 431 -17.41 -8.97 23.38
C GLY A 431 -16.86 -9.78 24.57
N ASN A 432 -15.62 -10.27 24.51
CA ASN A 432 -14.92 -10.95 25.59
C ASN A 432 -13.74 -10.12 26.15
N GLY A 433 -13.53 -8.89 25.66
CA GLY A 433 -12.43 -8.01 26.08
C GLY A 433 -11.09 -8.31 25.39
N VAL A 434 -11.10 -9.10 24.31
CA VAL A 434 -9.90 -9.38 23.52
C VAL A 434 -9.75 -8.31 22.44
N PRO A 435 -8.57 -7.68 22.26
CA PRO A 435 -8.34 -6.73 21.18
C PRO A 435 -8.63 -7.36 19.82
N ILE A 436 -9.38 -6.65 18.97
CA ILE A 436 -9.64 -7.10 17.58
C ILE A 436 -8.69 -6.48 16.57
N SER A 437 -7.95 -5.44 16.96
CA SER A 437 -6.94 -4.75 16.15
C SER A 437 -5.93 -4.01 17.03
N ALA A 438 -4.84 -3.57 16.42
CA ALA A 438 -3.89 -2.66 17.07
C ALA A 438 -4.58 -1.32 17.41
N PRO A 439 -4.24 -0.69 18.54
CA PRO A 439 -4.86 0.57 18.93
C PRO A 439 -4.54 1.69 17.94
N ALA A 440 -5.50 2.61 17.79
CA ALA A 440 -5.29 3.85 17.05
C ALA A 440 -5.07 5.01 18.02
N PHE A 441 -4.10 5.86 17.73
CA PHE A 441 -3.78 7.03 18.51
C PHE A 441 -4.03 8.29 17.70
N VAL A 442 -4.62 9.28 18.35
CA VAL A 442 -4.92 10.59 17.78
C VAL A 442 -4.27 11.63 18.68
N HIS A 443 -3.29 12.33 18.14
CA HIS A 443 -2.59 13.38 18.82
C HIS A 443 -3.04 14.72 18.25
N ILE A 444 -3.76 15.51 19.05
CA ILE A 444 -4.25 16.82 18.66
C ILE A 444 -3.28 17.87 19.20
N SER A 445 -2.72 18.69 18.31
CA SER A 445 -1.87 19.81 18.68
C SER A 445 -2.57 21.14 18.41
N SER A 446 -2.55 22.07 19.37
CA SER A 446 -3.02 23.45 19.12
C SER A 446 -2.13 24.53 19.73
N ASP A 447 -1.98 25.63 18.98
CA ASP A 447 -1.06 26.72 19.33
C ASP A 447 -1.52 27.56 20.54
N ASN A 448 -2.79 27.46 20.97
CA ASN A 448 -3.32 28.19 22.14
C ASN A 448 -4.63 27.57 22.68
N ASN A 449 -4.54 26.79 23.76
CA ASN A 449 -5.63 26.43 24.68
C ASN A 449 -6.74 25.53 24.10
N MET A 450 -6.51 24.21 24.20
CA MET A 450 -7.25 23.05 23.65
C MET A 450 -8.73 22.83 24.03
N VAL A 451 -9.45 23.85 24.48
CA VAL A 451 -10.84 23.66 24.86
C VAL A 451 -11.73 23.92 23.65
N GLY A 452 -12.04 22.84 22.91
CA GLY A 452 -13.04 22.82 21.83
C GLY A 452 -12.47 22.65 20.42
N ASP A 453 -11.43 21.84 20.24
CA ASP A 453 -10.80 21.68 18.92
C ASP A 453 -11.37 20.46 18.13
N ILE A 454 -11.90 19.42 18.80
CA ILE A 454 -12.80 18.42 18.17
C ILE A 454 -14.19 18.58 18.78
N ASP A 455 -15.19 18.84 17.95
CA ASP A 455 -16.54 19.16 18.37
C ASP A 455 -17.47 17.95 18.35
N VAL A 456 -17.25 17.04 17.41
CA VAL A 456 -18.13 15.91 17.14
C VAL A 456 -17.34 14.63 16.99
N ILE A 457 -17.82 13.55 17.61
CA ILE A 457 -17.35 12.19 17.38
C ILE A 457 -18.45 11.40 16.68
N THR A 458 -18.09 10.63 15.67
CA THR A 458 -18.99 9.66 15.05
C THR A 458 -18.34 8.28 15.05
N ILE A 459 -19.18 7.23 15.17
CA ILE A 459 -18.74 5.84 15.14
C ILE A 459 -19.53 5.15 14.03
N ASN A 460 -18.83 4.63 13.01
CA ASN A 460 -19.42 3.94 11.86
C ASN A 460 -20.55 4.71 11.17
N GLY A 461 -20.38 6.03 11.01
CA GLY A 461 -21.39 6.91 10.41
C GLY A 461 -22.69 7.03 11.24
N GLY A 462 -22.62 6.66 12.52
CA GLY A 462 -23.72 6.74 13.48
C GLY A 462 -24.09 8.16 13.89
N ALA A 463 -24.91 8.28 14.93
CA ALA A 463 -25.30 9.59 15.45
C ALA A 463 -24.07 10.34 15.99
N ALA A 464 -24.02 11.66 15.76
CA ALA A 464 -23.03 12.53 16.36
C ALA A 464 -23.08 12.42 17.89
N LEU A 465 -21.94 12.11 18.48
CA LEU A 465 -21.71 12.03 19.92
C LEU A 465 -20.85 13.21 20.35
N THR A 466 -21.13 13.73 21.54
CA THR A 466 -20.17 14.54 22.27
C THR A 466 -19.32 13.64 23.17
N PHE A 467 -18.19 14.14 23.66
CA PHE A 467 -17.38 13.40 24.63
C PHE A 467 -18.17 12.97 25.88
N ASP A 468 -19.18 13.75 26.29
CA ASP A 468 -20.05 13.42 27.43
C ASP A 468 -21.03 12.26 27.13
N ASP A 469 -21.27 11.94 25.86
CA ASP A 469 -22.17 10.86 25.43
C ASP A 469 -21.48 9.49 25.38
N LEU A 470 -20.15 9.43 25.51
CA LEU A 470 -19.36 8.20 25.41
C LEU A 470 -19.28 7.46 26.76
N PRO A 471 -19.73 6.20 26.85
CA PRO A 471 -19.86 5.47 28.12
C PRO A 471 -18.51 5.13 28.77
N ASN A 472 -17.45 5.02 27.96
CA ASN A 472 -16.10 4.63 28.36
C ASN A 472 -15.08 5.79 28.25
N PHE A 473 -15.55 7.05 28.29
CA PHE A 473 -14.67 8.21 28.29
C PHE A 473 -14.13 8.48 29.71
N ALA A 474 -12.86 8.14 29.95
CA ALA A 474 -12.17 8.38 31.21
C ALA A 474 -11.18 9.55 31.08
N VAL A 475 -11.25 10.50 32.00
CA VAL A 475 -10.24 11.56 32.18
C VAL A 475 -9.36 11.12 33.33
N SER A 476 -8.19 10.53 33.05
CA SER A 476 -7.22 10.20 34.08
C SER A 476 -6.22 11.34 34.25
N MET A 477 -6.11 11.86 35.47
CA MET A 477 -4.93 12.63 35.88
C MET A 477 -4.52 12.39 37.34
N ASP A 478 -5.27 11.64 38.18
CA ASP A 478 -4.88 11.50 39.60
C ASP A 478 -5.76 10.56 40.48
N ASP A 479 -6.67 9.73 39.95
CA ASP A 479 -7.68 9.03 40.79
C ASP A 479 -7.50 7.50 40.82
N VAL A 480 -6.73 7.04 41.82
CA VAL A 480 -6.55 5.63 42.24
C VAL A 480 -7.87 5.02 42.80
N GLY A 481 -8.74 4.62 41.89
CA GLY A 481 -10.00 3.90 42.06
C GLY A 481 -9.89 2.37 41.86
N THR A 482 -10.97 1.74 41.37
CA THR A 482 -11.03 0.28 41.13
C THR A 482 -11.37 0.01 39.67
N GLY A 483 -10.37 -0.40 38.87
CA GLY A 483 -10.46 -0.59 37.42
C GLY A 483 -10.27 0.72 36.65
N GLU A 484 -9.07 0.94 36.14
CA GLU A 484 -8.50 2.19 35.63
C GLU A 484 -7.90 2.00 34.22
N LEU A 485 -8.03 3.02 33.37
CA LEU A 485 -7.35 3.07 32.07
C LEU A 485 -6.24 4.14 32.15
N ILE A 486 -4.96 3.74 32.05
CA ILE A 486 -3.78 4.55 32.40
C ILE A 486 -2.81 4.65 31.21
N ILE A 487 -2.33 5.85 30.86
CA ILE A 487 -1.24 6.03 29.89
C ILE A 487 -0.06 6.81 30.50
N GLY A 488 1.16 6.35 30.22
CA GLY A 488 2.42 7.04 30.59
C GLY A 488 2.58 8.44 29.99
N GLU A 489 3.46 9.26 30.57
CA GLU A 489 3.79 10.61 30.06
C GLU A 489 4.93 10.54 28.99
N ASP A 490 5.34 11.68 28.41
CA ASP A 490 6.38 11.79 27.37
C ASP A 490 7.84 11.50 27.82
N GLU A 491 8.05 10.66 28.83
CA GLU A 491 9.37 10.25 29.34
C GLU A 491 9.33 8.80 29.85
N GLU A 492 10.50 8.22 30.17
CA GLU A 492 10.59 6.95 30.93
C GLU A 492 9.63 7.01 32.13
N SER A 493 8.53 6.25 32.03
CA SER A 493 7.40 6.38 32.94
C SER A 493 7.36 5.22 33.93
N ASN A 494 7.02 5.51 35.20
CA ASN A 494 6.59 4.48 36.13
C ASN A 494 5.07 4.52 36.20
N ILE A 495 4.41 3.49 35.68
CA ILE A 495 2.96 3.41 35.51
C ILE A 495 2.42 2.34 36.47
N TYR A 496 1.35 2.64 37.22
CA TYR A 496 0.78 1.73 38.22
C TYR A 496 -0.76 1.66 38.07
N GLY A 497 -1.31 0.49 37.74
CA GLY A 497 -2.74 0.17 37.66
C GLY A 497 -3.45 0.20 39.01
N GLY A 498 -2.84 -0.45 39.99
CA GLY A 498 -3.31 -0.42 41.36
C GLY A 498 -4.22 -1.59 41.70
N SER A 499 -5.53 -1.42 41.71
CA SER A 499 -6.45 -2.53 42.02
C SER A 499 -7.69 -2.46 41.16
N GLY A 500 -8.25 -3.61 40.80
CA GLY A 500 -9.29 -3.72 39.77
C GLY A 500 -8.69 -4.05 38.42
N ASN A 501 -9.56 -4.27 37.45
CA ASN A 501 -9.15 -4.65 36.09
C ASN A 501 -8.84 -3.38 35.31
N ASP A 502 -7.58 -3.22 34.95
CA ASP A 502 -7.01 -2.02 34.39
C ASP A 502 -6.66 -2.21 32.91
N ILE A 503 -6.55 -1.11 32.16
CA ILE A 503 -5.98 -1.12 30.82
C ILE A 503 -4.86 -0.08 30.83
N ILE A 504 -3.63 -0.47 30.50
CA ILE A 504 -2.45 0.36 30.63
C ILE A 504 -1.74 0.45 29.28
N GLY A 505 -1.40 1.65 28.83
CA GLY A 505 -0.60 1.86 27.63
C GLY A 505 0.57 2.79 27.91
N ALA A 506 1.80 2.35 27.71
CA ALA A 506 2.94 3.24 27.72
C ALA A 506 2.94 4.16 26.49
N ASN A 507 3.84 5.15 26.47
CA ASN A 507 3.78 6.22 25.49
C ASN A 507 4.05 5.67 24.06
N PRO A 508 3.12 5.85 23.10
CA PRO A 508 3.19 5.20 21.79
C PRO A 508 4.07 5.94 20.76
N THR A 509 5.11 6.70 21.17
CA THR A 509 5.91 7.48 20.20
C THR A 509 7.16 6.74 19.69
N ASP A 510 7.07 6.14 18.50
CA ASP A 510 8.23 5.52 17.82
C ASP A 510 9.37 6.49 17.49
N ALA A 511 9.10 7.81 17.53
CA ALA A 511 10.12 8.83 17.32
C ALA A 511 11.16 8.87 18.46
N TYR A 512 10.76 8.43 19.66
CA TYR A 512 11.61 8.31 20.84
C TYR A 512 11.14 7.09 21.66
N PRO A 513 11.66 5.88 21.39
CA PRO A 513 11.34 4.72 22.22
C PRO A 513 11.73 5.02 23.66
N TYR A 514 10.77 4.91 24.58
CA TYR A 514 10.99 5.19 26.00
C TYR A 514 10.88 3.90 26.79
N ASN A 515 11.89 3.61 27.59
CA ASN A 515 11.89 2.46 28.48
C ASN A 515 10.97 2.73 29.69
N ASN A 516 9.85 2.02 29.75
CA ASN A 516 8.79 2.20 30.73
C ASN A 516 8.86 1.10 31.79
N ASN A 517 8.40 1.41 32.99
CA ASN A 517 8.22 0.44 34.07
C ASN A 517 6.73 0.43 34.46
N ILE A 518 6.04 -0.66 34.15
CA ILE A 518 4.58 -0.77 34.20
C ILE A 518 4.20 -1.87 35.19
N ASP A 519 3.30 -1.56 36.13
CA ASP A 519 2.78 -2.49 37.14
C ASP A 519 1.25 -2.46 37.09
N GLY A 520 0.62 -3.55 36.63
CA GLY A 520 -0.84 -3.73 36.57
C GLY A 520 -1.48 -3.73 37.96
N GLY A 521 -0.78 -4.29 38.94
CA GLY A 521 -1.24 -4.33 40.32
C GLY A 521 -2.13 -5.53 40.58
N GLY A 522 -3.45 -5.40 40.51
CA GLY A 522 -4.28 -6.56 40.79
C GLY A 522 -5.70 -6.45 40.28
N GLY A 523 -6.07 -7.39 39.44
CA GLY A 523 -7.26 -7.46 38.61
C GLY A 523 -6.85 -8.13 37.31
N ASN A 524 -7.78 -8.29 36.38
CA ASN A 524 -7.43 -8.79 35.06
C ASN A 524 -7.13 -7.59 34.15
N ASP A 525 -5.85 -7.36 33.89
CA ASP A 525 -5.35 -6.16 33.27
C ASP A 525 -5.00 -6.36 31.79
N ILE A 526 -4.98 -5.28 31.02
CA ILE A 526 -4.51 -5.26 29.62
C ILE A 526 -3.40 -4.23 29.51
N ILE A 527 -2.16 -4.66 29.28
CA ILE A 527 -1.00 -3.76 29.28
C ILE A 527 -0.32 -3.75 27.91
N TYR A 528 0.03 -2.55 27.42
CA TYR A 528 0.81 -2.31 26.21
C TYR A 528 2.06 -1.48 26.57
N GLY A 529 3.25 -2.02 26.35
CA GLY A 529 4.54 -1.31 26.48
C GLY A 529 4.75 -0.28 25.36
N MET A 530 4.35 -0.62 24.13
CA MET A 530 4.71 0.13 22.93
C MET A 530 6.24 0.10 22.70
N SER A 531 6.74 0.97 21.83
CA SER A 531 8.15 1.02 21.45
C SER A 531 9.09 1.41 22.61
N GLY A 532 10.12 0.59 22.84
CA GLY A 532 11.18 0.82 23.83
C GLY A 532 11.48 -0.42 24.64
N ASP A 533 12.59 -0.45 25.38
CA ASP A 533 12.88 -1.64 26.23
C ASP A 533 12.13 -1.48 27.57
N ASP A 534 10.98 -2.11 27.69
CA ASP A 534 10.06 -1.94 28.81
C ASP A 534 10.20 -3.04 29.88
N GLU A 535 9.84 -2.70 31.11
CA GLU A 535 9.66 -3.65 32.21
C GLU A 535 8.17 -3.65 32.58
N ILE A 536 7.48 -4.77 32.35
CA ILE A 536 6.03 -4.90 32.55
C ILE A 536 5.75 -6.01 33.58
N ASP A 537 4.96 -5.72 34.61
CA ASP A 537 4.47 -6.68 35.60
C ASP A 537 2.93 -6.66 35.60
N GLY A 538 2.30 -7.78 35.25
CA GLY A 538 0.84 -7.94 35.24
C GLY A 538 0.22 -7.92 36.65
N GLY A 539 0.92 -8.47 37.64
CA GLY A 539 0.44 -8.50 39.02
C GLY A 539 -0.52 -9.67 39.33
N ASP A 540 -1.59 -9.41 40.09
CA ASP A 540 -2.56 -10.44 40.50
C ASP A 540 -3.74 -10.50 39.52
N GLY A 541 -3.91 -11.55 38.72
CA GLY A 541 -5.11 -11.75 37.90
C GLY A 541 -4.82 -12.47 36.60
N ASN A 542 -5.80 -12.50 35.69
CA ASN A 542 -5.58 -13.06 34.36
C ASN A 542 -5.33 -11.93 33.38
N ASP A 543 -4.07 -11.67 33.07
CA ASP A 543 -3.64 -10.48 32.37
C ASP A 543 -3.37 -10.72 30.89
N LEU A 544 -3.44 -9.65 30.11
CA LEU A 544 -3.07 -9.62 28.69
C LEU A 544 -1.97 -8.58 28.50
N LEU A 545 -0.74 -9.03 28.27
CA LEU A 545 0.46 -8.21 28.27
C LEU A 545 1.09 -8.19 26.87
N PHE A 546 1.37 -7.00 26.37
CA PHE A 546 2.11 -6.75 25.12
C PHE A 546 3.32 -5.88 25.46
N GLY A 547 4.53 -6.32 25.12
CA GLY A 547 5.71 -5.46 25.11
C GLY A 547 5.57 -4.44 23.98
N ASP A 548 5.60 -4.93 22.76
CA ASP A 548 5.53 -4.12 21.55
C ASP A 548 4.26 -4.33 20.70
N LEU A 549 3.94 -3.32 19.88
CA LEU A 549 2.92 -3.45 18.83
C LEU A 549 3.53 -4.01 17.53
N SER A 550 2.87 -5.04 16.97
CA SER A 550 3.34 -5.83 15.82
C SER A 550 3.60 -5.06 14.50
N ASN A 551 3.27 -3.78 14.43
CA ASN A 551 3.28 -2.99 13.19
C ASN A 551 4.26 -1.78 13.22
N GLY A 552 5.11 -1.64 14.24
CA GLY A 552 6.04 -0.51 14.31
C GLY A 552 6.95 -0.42 15.53
N GLY A 553 6.65 -1.16 16.60
CA GLY A 553 7.47 -1.17 17.81
C GLY A 553 8.68 -2.10 17.72
N THR A 554 9.78 -1.67 18.34
CA THR A 554 10.98 -2.50 18.58
C THR A 554 11.54 -2.17 19.96
N GLY A 555 11.88 -3.18 20.75
CA GLY A 555 12.43 -3.04 22.10
C GLY A 555 12.77 -4.40 22.70
N ASP A 556 13.81 -4.46 23.53
CA ASP A 556 14.17 -5.70 24.24
C ASP A 556 13.43 -5.75 25.59
N ASP A 557 12.23 -6.32 25.62
CA ASP A 557 11.33 -6.19 26.78
C ASP A 557 11.57 -7.20 27.90
N ILE A 558 11.16 -6.85 29.12
CA ILE A 558 11.08 -7.75 30.27
C ILE A 558 9.65 -7.79 30.79
N ILE A 559 8.97 -8.92 30.59
CA ILE A 559 7.55 -9.05 30.93
C ILE A 559 7.33 -10.15 31.99
N TYR A 560 6.62 -9.82 33.06
CA TYR A 560 6.21 -10.72 34.13
C TYR A 560 4.69 -10.88 34.11
N GLY A 561 4.21 -12.12 33.90
CA GLY A 561 2.78 -12.45 33.92
C GLY A 561 2.14 -12.23 35.29
N GLY A 562 2.81 -12.66 36.36
CA GLY A 562 2.29 -12.53 37.72
C GLY A 562 1.49 -13.76 38.18
N ASP A 563 0.43 -13.56 38.98
CA ASP A 563 -0.41 -14.59 39.56
C ASP A 563 -1.73 -14.74 38.76
N GLY A 564 -1.85 -15.74 37.90
CA GLY A 564 -3.12 -16.11 37.25
C GLY A 564 -2.88 -16.74 35.88
N ASP A 565 -3.94 -16.87 35.07
CA ASP A 565 -3.80 -17.44 33.72
C ASP A 565 -3.57 -16.29 32.71
N ASP A 566 -2.31 -16.01 32.37
CA ASP A 566 -1.91 -14.83 31.60
C ASP A 566 -1.67 -15.11 30.11
N ALA A 567 -1.78 -14.08 29.28
CA ALA A 567 -1.38 -14.09 27.88
C ALA A 567 -0.33 -13.00 27.62
N ILE A 568 0.88 -13.43 27.28
CA ILE A 568 2.07 -12.57 27.17
C ILE A 568 2.58 -12.58 25.72
N TYR A 569 2.77 -11.40 25.15
CA TYR A 569 3.32 -11.17 23.83
C TYR A 569 4.49 -10.20 23.95
N GLY A 570 5.70 -10.63 23.59
CA GLY A 570 6.91 -9.79 23.59
C GLY A 570 6.83 -8.71 22.52
N GLY A 571 6.73 -9.11 21.27
CA GLY A 571 6.58 -8.20 20.14
C GLY A 571 7.80 -8.31 19.22
N GLY A 572 8.56 -7.24 19.00
CA GLY A 572 9.75 -7.28 18.17
C GLY A 572 10.99 -6.85 18.94
N GLY A 573 12.02 -7.69 18.99
CA GLY A 573 13.20 -7.46 19.82
C GLY A 573 13.65 -8.75 20.50
N ASP A 574 14.73 -8.71 21.27
CA ASP A 574 15.19 -9.88 22.02
C ASP A 574 14.55 -9.87 23.44
N ASP A 575 13.38 -10.51 23.60
CA ASP A 575 12.55 -10.36 24.81
C ASP A 575 12.87 -11.34 25.95
N ILE A 576 12.51 -10.98 27.18
CA ILE A 576 12.56 -11.84 28.36
C ILE A 576 11.18 -11.98 29.01
N LEU A 577 10.55 -13.15 28.86
CA LEU A 577 9.19 -13.41 29.30
C LEU A 577 9.13 -14.37 30.49
N TYR A 578 8.56 -13.93 31.62
CA TYR A 578 8.33 -14.73 32.82
C TYR A 578 6.86 -15.11 32.92
N SER A 579 6.57 -16.41 32.90
CA SER A 579 5.18 -16.89 32.88
C SER A 579 4.41 -16.63 34.18
N GLY A 580 5.09 -16.47 35.31
CA GLY A 580 4.39 -16.35 36.59
C GLY A 580 3.72 -17.66 37.01
N ALA A 581 2.53 -17.58 37.58
CA ALA A 581 1.81 -18.67 38.21
C ALA A 581 0.39 -18.86 37.67
N GLY A 582 0.23 -19.63 36.60
CA GLY A 582 -1.07 -20.23 36.27
C GLY A 582 -0.96 -21.16 35.08
N ASN A 583 -1.89 -21.02 34.13
CA ASN A 583 -1.83 -21.67 32.83
C ASN A 583 -1.65 -20.60 31.75
N ASP A 584 -0.40 -20.32 31.45
CA ASP A 584 -0.04 -19.10 30.72
C ASP A 584 0.16 -19.38 29.24
N PHE A 585 -0.04 -18.36 28.41
CA PHE A 585 0.31 -18.35 27.00
C PHE A 585 1.42 -17.32 26.77
N LEU A 586 2.47 -17.69 26.06
CA LEU A 586 3.61 -16.83 25.78
C LEU A 586 3.98 -16.87 24.29
N SER A 587 4.32 -15.71 23.73
CA SER A 587 4.90 -15.53 22.39
C SER A 587 5.90 -14.40 22.48
N GLY A 588 7.17 -14.63 22.15
CA GLY A 588 8.21 -13.62 22.09
C GLY A 588 8.05 -12.84 20.81
N GLY A 589 8.27 -13.46 19.67
CA GLY A 589 8.03 -12.82 18.39
C GLY A 589 8.99 -13.30 17.31
N PRO A 590 9.28 -12.46 16.31
CA PRO A 590 10.57 -12.53 15.62
C PRO A 590 11.74 -12.20 16.59
N GLU A 591 12.98 -12.52 16.18
CA GLU A 591 14.23 -12.30 16.95
C GLU A 591 14.49 -13.32 18.08
N ASP A 592 15.53 -13.15 18.91
CA ASP A 592 16.04 -14.20 19.81
C ASP A 592 15.53 -14.02 21.27
N ASP A 593 14.51 -14.79 21.67
CA ASP A 593 13.83 -14.59 22.96
C ASP A 593 14.27 -15.51 24.11
N ILE A 594 13.96 -15.12 25.36
CA ILE A 594 14.19 -15.91 26.57
C ILE A 594 12.90 -16.08 27.39
N TYR A 595 12.48 -17.34 27.57
CA TYR A 595 11.30 -17.70 28.36
C TYR A 595 11.68 -18.31 29.71
N TYR A 596 11.14 -17.77 30.79
CA TYR A 596 11.21 -18.34 32.14
C TYR A 596 9.85 -18.89 32.56
N ILE A 597 9.71 -20.21 32.44
CA ILE A 597 8.50 -20.91 32.82
C ILE A 597 8.58 -21.33 34.28
N THR A 598 7.86 -20.59 35.12
CA THR A 598 7.71 -20.86 36.56
C THR A 598 6.37 -21.51 36.91
N SER A 599 5.42 -21.49 35.98
CA SER A 599 4.10 -22.04 36.17
C SER A 599 4.06 -23.56 36.01
N SER A 600 2.96 -24.17 36.50
CA SER A 600 2.76 -25.61 36.36
C SER A 600 2.48 -26.01 34.90
N SER A 601 1.80 -25.16 34.13
CA SER A 601 1.53 -25.41 32.71
C SER A 601 1.67 -24.12 31.93
N ALA A 602 2.32 -24.17 30.76
CA ALA A 602 2.43 -23.01 29.87
C ALA A 602 2.39 -23.45 28.41
N VAL A 603 1.91 -22.58 27.54
CA VAL A 603 1.95 -22.76 26.10
C VAL A 603 2.82 -21.67 25.50
N ILE A 604 3.89 -22.06 24.82
CA ILE A 604 4.72 -21.15 24.02
C ILE A 604 4.35 -21.35 22.56
N ALA A 605 3.99 -20.28 21.86
CA ALA A 605 3.77 -20.30 20.43
C ALA A 605 4.49 -19.10 19.82
N ASP A 606 5.55 -19.37 19.07
CA ASP A 606 6.56 -18.36 18.75
C ASP A 606 6.92 -18.27 17.27
N GLY A 607 7.58 -17.18 16.89
CA GLY A 607 7.96 -16.77 15.53
C GLY A 607 9.31 -17.31 15.05
N ASN A 608 10.11 -16.48 14.36
CA ASN A 608 11.44 -16.91 13.87
C ASN A 608 12.52 -16.39 14.81
N GLY A 609 13.39 -17.26 15.31
CA GLY A 609 14.39 -16.87 16.30
C GLY A 609 15.24 -18.05 16.80
N TYR A 610 16.30 -17.76 17.55
CA TYR A 610 17.02 -18.72 18.40
C TYR A 610 16.66 -18.54 19.87
N ASP A 611 15.51 -19.09 20.23
CA ASP A 611 14.92 -18.84 21.54
C ASP A 611 15.46 -19.80 22.63
N ILE A 612 15.47 -19.33 23.88
CA ILE A 612 15.94 -20.07 25.05
C ILE A 612 14.80 -20.25 26.05
N VAL A 613 14.52 -21.48 26.45
CA VAL A 613 13.49 -21.76 27.47
C VAL A 613 14.11 -22.34 28.75
N TYR A 614 13.95 -21.60 29.85
CA TYR A 614 14.22 -22.05 31.22
C TYR A 614 12.94 -22.56 31.87
N TYR A 615 12.96 -23.78 32.39
CA TYR A 615 11.83 -24.36 33.15
C TYR A 615 12.29 -24.90 34.50
N ALA A 616 11.43 -24.76 35.52
CA ALA A 616 11.68 -25.25 36.87
C ALA A 616 11.61 -26.79 36.98
N ALA A 617 12.75 -27.44 36.74
CA ALA A 617 13.21 -28.79 37.16
C ALA A 617 12.20 -29.97 37.27
N GLY A 618 12.50 -31.03 36.50
CA GLY A 618 12.05 -32.41 36.76
C GLY A 618 10.87 -32.83 35.89
N GLY A 619 11.16 -33.33 34.68
CA GLY A 619 10.15 -33.76 33.74
C GLY A 619 10.67 -34.68 32.63
N ASN A 620 9.74 -35.31 31.92
CA ASN A 620 10.00 -36.06 30.70
C ASN A 620 9.79 -35.15 29.50
N LEU A 621 10.76 -35.17 28.58
CA LEU A 621 10.65 -34.49 27.28
C LEU A 621 10.16 -35.49 26.24
N TYR A 622 9.11 -35.16 25.50
CA TYR A 622 8.72 -35.94 24.33
C TYR A 622 8.14 -35.07 23.22
N ARG A 623 8.38 -35.50 21.98
CA ARG A 623 7.82 -34.86 20.78
C ARG A 623 6.47 -35.49 20.45
N ARG A 624 5.49 -34.64 20.11
CA ARG A 624 4.20 -35.08 19.57
C ARG A 624 3.87 -34.26 18.34
N GLU A 625 3.93 -34.90 17.17
CA GLU A 625 3.71 -34.23 15.86
C GLU A 625 4.72 -33.08 15.64
N TYR A 626 4.23 -31.85 15.52
CA TYR A 626 5.01 -30.62 15.38
C TYR A 626 5.28 -29.91 16.72
N ASP A 627 4.84 -30.50 17.84
CA ASP A 627 4.95 -29.89 19.16
C ASP A 627 6.04 -30.58 20.01
N LEU A 628 6.79 -29.77 20.76
CA LEU A 628 7.62 -30.24 21.86
C LEU A 628 6.83 -30.14 23.15
N ILE A 629 6.71 -31.27 23.87
CA ILE A 629 5.99 -31.32 25.13
C ILE A 629 6.99 -31.69 26.24
N VAL A 630 7.07 -30.84 27.27
CA VAL A 630 7.78 -31.15 28.51
C VAL A 630 6.73 -31.38 29.60
N GLU A 631 6.62 -32.61 30.09
CA GLU A 631 5.76 -32.94 31.23
C GLU A 631 6.61 -32.97 32.51
N SER A 632 6.37 -32.05 33.45
CA SER A 632 6.95 -32.09 34.80
C SER A 632 6.03 -32.87 35.75
N GLU A 633 6.53 -33.22 36.95
CA GLU A 633 5.69 -33.83 38.00
C GLU A 633 4.53 -32.90 38.46
N ALA A 634 4.52 -31.63 38.03
CA ALA A 634 3.53 -30.62 38.39
C ALA A 634 2.74 -30.00 37.20
N GLY A 635 3.03 -30.33 35.94
CA GLY A 635 2.19 -29.94 34.78
C GLY A 635 2.89 -29.97 33.42
N GLN A 636 2.39 -29.22 32.42
CA GLN A 636 2.73 -29.40 31.00
C GLN A 636 3.20 -28.10 30.32
N LEU A 637 4.40 -28.12 29.72
CA LEU A 637 4.87 -27.10 28.78
C LEU A 637 4.65 -27.60 27.35
N VAL A 638 3.95 -26.82 26.52
CA VAL A 638 3.71 -27.10 25.10
C VAL A 638 4.33 -26.00 24.25
N ILE A 639 5.19 -26.38 23.31
CA ILE A 639 5.78 -25.45 22.35
C ILE A 639 5.22 -25.75 20.95
N ARG A 640 4.69 -24.75 20.26
CA ARG A 640 4.09 -24.86 18.91
C ARG A 640 4.85 -24.02 17.87
N GLY A 641 4.72 -24.34 16.59
CA GLY A 641 5.25 -23.55 15.47
C GLY A 641 6.71 -23.85 15.10
N GLN A 642 7.57 -24.12 16.09
CA GLN A 642 9.03 -24.21 15.91
C GLN A 642 9.58 -25.53 15.34
N PHE A 643 8.73 -26.55 15.09
CA PHE A 643 9.18 -27.84 14.52
C PHE A 643 8.46 -28.26 13.23
N GLY A 644 7.81 -27.31 12.54
CA GLY A 644 7.22 -27.48 11.21
C GLY A 644 8.24 -27.26 10.07
N SER A 645 7.90 -27.67 8.84
CA SER A 645 8.79 -27.59 7.66
C SER A 645 9.12 -26.16 7.18
N PHE A 646 8.70 -25.13 7.92
CA PHE A 646 8.86 -23.72 7.60
C PHE A 646 9.61 -22.92 8.68
N ALA A 647 9.96 -23.51 9.83
CA ALA A 647 10.69 -22.82 10.89
C ALA A 647 12.20 -22.80 10.54
N ALA A 648 12.76 -21.60 10.32
CA ALA A 648 14.17 -21.40 9.97
C ALA A 648 15.07 -21.03 11.16
N GLY A 649 14.48 -20.82 12.34
CA GLY A 649 15.15 -20.70 13.64
C GLY A 649 14.76 -21.88 14.53
N GLY A 650 15.47 -22.12 15.63
CA GLY A 650 15.18 -23.29 16.48
C GLY A 650 15.48 -23.03 17.95
N ILE A 651 14.63 -23.57 18.82
CA ILE A 651 14.74 -23.43 20.28
C ILE A 651 15.88 -24.29 20.84
N ASP A 652 16.76 -23.68 21.65
CA ASP A 652 17.75 -24.39 22.47
C ASP A 652 17.23 -24.61 23.90
N VAL A 653 16.70 -25.80 24.18
CA VAL A 653 16.23 -26.17 25.52
C VAL A 653 17.42 -26.58 26.40
N ILE A 654 17.97 -25.64 27.17
CA ILE A 654 18.99 -25.93 28.17
C ILE A 654 18.34 -26.23 29.52
N SER A 655 18.47 -27.46 30.02
CA SER A 655 18.16 -27.80 31.40
C SER A 655 19.42 -28.12 32.21
N GLY A 656 19.42 -27.74 33.48
CA GLY A 656 19.98 -28.60 34.51
C GLY A 656 18.87 -29.54 35.01
N LEU A 657 19.05 -30.84 35.24
CA LEU A 657 20.15 -31.76 34.99
C LEU A 657 19.49 -33.11 34.69
N PHE A 658 19.72 -33.62 33.49
CA PHE A 658 19.32 -34.94 32.99
C PHE A 658 19.62 -36.09 33.98
N ASP A 659 18.65 -36.99 34.25
CA ASP A 659 18.96 -38.38 34.62
C ASP A 659 18.52 -39.34 33.49
N ILE A 660 19.46 -39.57 32.59
CA ILE A 660 19.35 -40.53 31.48
C ILE A 660 19.53 -41.94 32.05
N SER A 661 18.48 -42.49 32.64
CA SER A 661 18.46 -43.91 33.06
C SER A 661 17.67 -44.83 32.12
N SER A 662 17.60 -44.50 30.83
CA SER A 662 17.61 -45.53 29.77
C SER A 662 17.94 -44.91 28.41
N THR A 663 19.08 -45.36 27.89
CA THR A 663 19.65 -45.20 26.54
C THR A 663 18.67 -44.82 25.42
N GLU A 664 18.78 -43.58 24.93
CA GLU A 664 19.15 -43.25 23.55
C GLU A 664 19.55 -41.77 23.47
N VAL A 665 20.68 -41.49 22.84
CA VAL A 665 21.20 -40.12 22.65
C VAL A 665 20.42 -39.52 21.49
N ILE A 666 19.57 -38.53 21.77
CA ILE A 666 19.00 -37.67 20.73
C ILE A 666 20.00 -36.52 20.55
N THR A 667 20.72 -36.53 19.43
CA THR A 667 21.42 -35.34 18.92
C THR A 667 20.46 -34.73 17.90
N VAL A 668 19.96 -33.51 18.14
CA VAL A 668 19.20 -32.75 17.14
C VAL A 668 20.04 -31.52 16.79
N GLY A 669 20.38 -31.40 15.52
CA GLY A 669 21.16 -30.31 14.94
C GLY A 669 21.05 -30.38 13.41
N THR A 670 20.07 -29.62 12.91
CA THR A 670 19.90 -28.90 11.63
C THR A 670 20.83 -29.18 10.42
N ASP A 671 20.37 -29.98 9.45
CA ASP A 671 20.40 -29.68 7.99
C ASP A 671 19.87 -30.82 7.07
N GLY A 672 18.53 -30.99 7.02
CA GLY A 672 17.86 -31.38 5.76
C GLY A 672 18.08 -32.78 5.15
N ASP A 673 18.35 -33.85 5.92
CA ASP A 673 18.49 -35.21 5.36
C ASP A 673 17.64 -36.33 5.97
N ASP A 674 16.49 -36.03 6.60
CA ASP A 674 15.58 -37.06 7.12
C ASP A 674 14.74 -37.76 6.02
N ASP A 675 15.43 -38.42 5.08
CA ASP A 675 14.88 -39.48 4.25
C ASP A 675 14.67 -40.72 5.11
N TYR A 676 13.41 -40.99 5.46
CA TYR A 676 12.98 -42.33 5.86
C TYR A 676 13.33 -43.32 4.73
N ASN A 677 14.42 -44.06 4.88
CA ASN A 677 14.74 -45.19 4.01
C ASN A 677 14.81 -46.50 4.82
N PHE A 678 13.76 -47.31 4.67
CA PHE A 678 13.75 -48.71 5.09
C PHE A 678 14.90 -49.48 4.41
N GLY A 679 15.83 -50.05 5.18
CA GLY A 679 17.00 -50.71 4.58
C GLY A 679 17.76 -51.70 5.45
N THR A 680 17.15 -52.84 5.73
CA THR A 680 17.75 -54.19 5.84
C THR A 680 19.17 -54.37 6.42
N SER A 681 19.22 -55.08 7.56
CA SER A 681 19.88 -56.39 7.75
C SER A 681 20.94 -56.52 8.87
N ASN A 682 20.66 -57.56 9.69
CA ASN A 682 21.58 -58.58 10.21
C ASN A 682 22.20 -58.47 11.61
N TRP A 683 21.67 -59.39 12.46
CA TRP A 683 22.08 -59.96 13.77
C TRP A 683 21.65 -59.24 15.04
#